data_AF-A0AAV9RXA0-F1
#
_entry.id   AF-A0AAV9RXA0-F1
#
_cell.length_a   1.000
_cell.length_b   1.000
_cell.length_c   1.000
_cell.angle_alpha   90.00
_cell.angle_beta   90.00
_cell.angle_gamma   90.00
#
_symmetry.space_group_name_H-M   'P 1'
#
loop_
_entity.id
_entity.type
_entity.pdbx_description
1 polymer ?
#
loop_
_entity_poly.entity_id
_entity_poly.type
_entity_poly.pdbx_seq_one_letter_code
_entity_poly.pdbx_strand_id
1 'polypeptide(L)'
;MAGIRRVNGKLSGVNPAVSCSRLRQVQALLCEGGSVTPDGILCSLGIDSRYNDGCTELAKYLFYGLYEQNQPNMEHASDDFPEEMLDDVIMLIKAECVHLYCNPLNYSYLLPYVSHWRNLHLYCMTEAEYEDEEAAEEFKISSFVSMVQDCQRIGVAYCSQGHVQKFDVFMVEKWPLIQAFALEGIGGGSFFTIKYKIVDMSEKLWQVYSRLDPVSLNNLLTEDLGSFEKQWSSFFSSIDLESHLSILDLSEAQAGEAFRTFYSHGLISNNVSYKSKSRQPFVLFGKHSSSEDLENISFNFPSESHQVRHTGPQGSEAKHMILQCVAPNSPLACSRTYFFGTTHNPYLGIQMTEQKKTEVLVTSQIYSAAVQGVLSGIKCYSSTPSFTKAKDVAVNTFLLALDLMNLGHYRSPLRSKCEFSIQAVNNQGIIIPLADEDSRYLVKTASLIVRDIPDLQENKGDFGTVVYSESFLESSINIQQSDGTVSSDSCYTILTANVPRYACWLMESDVKQSEQALHLAKNEDSSYLGGSLTVADAAYVFSSGHLCSPEEGKITFFSEGLLFVHSQFGCVTLSKDHIRKISVYAPDTCSVGTLFVEYETDLLPHLPFPLHSSDQCLVFALQPRSKSYKAFFAKVRSQARDL
;
A
#
# COMPACT_ATOMS: atom_id res chain seq x y z
N MET A 1 -10.95 15.36 -8.87
CA MET A 1 -11.44 13.98 -8.61
C MET A 1 -12.97 13.99 -8.68
N ALA A 2 -13.55 13.62 -9.83
CA ALA A 2 -15.00 13.46 -9.94
C ALA A 2 -15.37 12.11 -9.31
N GLY A 3 -15.92 12.15 -8.10
CA GLY A 3 -16.26 10.95 -7.34
C GLY A 3 -17.17 10.01 -8.10
N ILE A 4 -16.83 8.73 -8.11
CA ILE A 4 -17.72 7.62 -8.47
C ILE A 4 -18.87 7.68 -7.47
N ARG A 5 -20.04 8.18 -7.91
CA ARG A 5 -21.20 8.33 -7.03
C ARG A 5 -21.78 6.95 -6.74
N ARG A 6 -21.67 6.50 -5.49
CA ARG A 6 -22.47 5.39 -4.98
C ARG A 6 -23.91 5.86 -4.82
N VAL A 7 -24.83 5.32 -5.61
CA VAL A 7 -26.27 5.41 -5.33
C VAL A 7 -26.70 4.04 -4.80
N ASN A 8 -27.19 4.00 -3.56
CA ASN A 8 -27.77 2.82 -2.91
C ASN A 8 -26.85 1.60 -2.74
N GLY A 9 -25.55 1.79 -2.48
CA GLY A 9 -24.65 0.68 -2.16
C GLY A 9 -24.37 -0.31 -3.31
N LYS A 10 -24.88 -0.04 -4.51
CA LYS A 10 -24.49 -0.73 -5.76
C LYS A 10 -23.43 0.11 -6.47
N LEU A 11 -22.36 -0.55 -6.97
CA LEU A 11 -21.39 0.06 -7.89
C LEU A 11 -22.15 0.52 -9.14
N SER A 12 -22.50 1.80 -9.18
CA SER A 12 -23.30 2.38 -10.26
C SER A 12 -22.43 3.30 -11.10
N GLY A 13 -22.23 2.88 -12.35
CA GLY A 13 -22.05 3.77 -13.48
C GLY A 13 -20.61 4.09 -13.83
N VAL A 14 -20.20 3.62 -15.01
CA VAL A 14 -19.08 4.16 -15.77
C VAL A 14 -19.12 5.68 -15.72
N ASN A 15 -18.04 6.33 -15.28
CA ASN A 15 -17.98 7.79 -15.28
C ASN A 15 -17.66 8.27 -16.70
N PRO A 16 -18.54 9.02 -17.38
CA PRO A 16 -18.32 9.45 -18.77
C PRO A 16 -17.00 10.22 -18.95
N ALA A 17 -16.62 11.05 -17.97
CA ALA A 17 -15.39 11.81 -18.04
C ALA A 17 -14.15 10.90 -17.99
N VAL A 18 -14.19 9.83 -17.19
CA VAL A 18 -13.10 8.86 -17.07
C VAL A 18 -13.04 7.97 -18.31
N SER A 19 -14.19 7.54 -18.85
CA SER A 19 -14.27 6.75 -20.09
C SER A 19 -13.69 7.55 -21.27
N CYS A 20 -14.15 8.78 -21.46
CA CYS A 20 -13.62 9.68 -22.48
C CYS A 20 -12.14 10.00 -22.26
N SER A 21 -11.68 10.12 -21.01
CA SER A 21 -10.25 10.34 -20.71
C SER A 21 -9.40 9.16 -21.17
N ARG A 22 -9.79 7.93 -20.85
CA ARG A 22 -9.09 6.72 -21.28
C ARG A 22 -9.01 6.61 -22.80
N LEU A 23 -10.14 6.80 -23.49
CA LEU A 23 -10.17 6.83 -24.96
C LEU A 23 -9.20 7.89 -25.52
N ARG A 24 -9.21 9.11 -24.97
CA ARG A 24 -8.33 10.19 -25.43
C ARG A 24 -6.84 9.88 -25.24
N GLN A 25 -6.46 9.15 -24.19
CA GLN A 25 -5.07 8.73 -24.02
C GLN A 25 -4.65 7.78 -25.15
N VAL A 26 -5.53 6.88 -25.59
CA VAL A 26 -5.28 6.00 -26.74
C VAL A 26 -5.24 6.82 -28.04
N GLN A 27 -6.19 7.74 -28.25
CA GLN A 27 -6.22 8.61 -29.43
C GLN A 27 -4.99 9.53 -29.53
N ALA A 28 -4.42 9.97 -28.40
CA ALA A 28 -3.23 10.80 -28.38
C ALA A 28 -2.02 10.14 -29.05
N LEU A 29 -1.93 8.79 -29.03
CA LEU A 29 -0.88 8.03 -29.71
C LEU A 29 -0.91 8.19 -31.25
N LEU A 30 -2.06 8.62 -31.79
CA LEU A 30 -2.28 8.83 -33.23
C LEU A 30 -1.98 10.28 -33.67
N CYS A 31 -1.90 11.21 -32.72
CA CYS A 31 -1.66 12.63 -32.98
C CYS A 31 -0.16 13.00 -33.05
N GLU A 32 0.74 12.07 -32.74
CA GLU A 32 2.19 12.24 -32.88
C GLU A 32 2.55 12.27 -34.38
N GLY A 33 2.63 13.46 -34.99
CA GLY A 33 2.74 13.67 -36.46
C GLY A 33 4.00 13.17 -37.17
N GLY A 34 4.40 11.90 -36.98
CA GLY A 34 5.49 11.24 -37.69
C GLY A 34 5.03 10.45 -38.93
N SER A 35 5.95 10.16 -39.86
CA SER A 35 5.68 9.33 -41.05
C SER A 35 5.37 7.84 -40.74
N VAL A 36 5.26 7.46 -39.46
CA VAL A 36 5.07 6.08 -38.99
C VAL A 36 3.78 5.91 -38.17
N THR A 37 3.10 6.99 -37.75
CA THR A 37 1.86 6.86 -36.97
C THR A 37 0.71 6.26 -37.78
N PRO A 38 -0.01 5.27 -37.25
CA PRO A 38 -1.17 4.71 -37.93
C PRO A 38 -2.34 5.71 -37.95
N ASP A 39 -3.26 5.50 -38.89
CA ASP A 39 -4.47 6.32 -39.04
C ASP A 39 -5.55 5.90 -38.02
N GLY A 40 -5.47 4.66 -37.53
CA GLY A 40 -6.29 4.16 -36.42
C GLY A 40 -5.72 2.89 -35.79
N ILE A 41 -6.20 2.55 -34.59
CA ILE A 41 -5.86 1.33 -33.85
C ILE A 41 -7.05 0.37 -33.96
N LEU A 42 -6.80 -0.80 -34.53
CA LEU A 42 -7.76 -1.89 -34.64
C LEU A 42 -7.69 -2.78 -33.38
N CYS A 43 -8.85 -3.02 -32.78
CA CYS A 43 -9.06 -3.93 -31.68
C CYS A 43 -10.23 -4.84 -32.05
N SER A 44 -9.96 -6.13 -32.22
CA SER A 44 -10.99 -7.14 -32.50
C SER A 44 -10.94 -8.19 -31.40
N LEU A 45 -12.07 -8.48 -30.80
CA LEU A 45 -12.18 -9.45 -29.70
C LEU A 45 -12.52 -10.85 -30.22
N GLY A 46 -12.43 -11.83 -29.32
CA GLY A 46 -12.85 -13.19 -29.59
C GLY A 46 -12.13 -13.91 -30.73
N ILE A 47 -12.86 -14.83 -31.36
CA ILE A 47 -12.36 -15.67 -32.44
C ILE A 47 -11.87 -14.88 -33.66
N ASP A 48 -12.41 -13.69 -33.90
CA ASP A 48 -12.12 -12.85 -35.07
C ASP A 48 -10.67 -12.33 -35.10
N SER A 49 -10.02 -12.22 -33.93
CA SER A 49 -8.58 -11.98 -33.79
C SER A 49 -7.78 -13.19 -33.31
N ARG A 50 -8.41 -14.38 -33.26
CA ARG A 50 -7.88 -15.59 -32.61
C ARG A 50 -7.57 -15.38 -31.13
N TYR A 51 -8.48 -14.71 -30.41
CA TYR A 51 -8.36 -14.40 -28.99
C TYR A 51 -7.08 -13.63 -28.67
N ASN A 52 -6.82 -12.55 -29.42
CA ASN A 52 -5.59 -11.80 -29.27
C ASN A 52 -5.53 -11.07 -27.91
N ASP A 53 -4.55 -11.46 -27.08
CA ASP A 53 -4.38 -10.90 -25.74
C ASP A 53 -4.20 -9.38 -25.71
N GLY A 54 -3.54 -8.79 -26.71
CA GLY A 54 -3.32 -7.34 -26.78
C GLY A 54 -4.61 -6.57 -27.06
N CYS A 55 -5.48 -7.11 -27.91
CA CYS A 55 -6.82 -6.57 -28.14
C CYS A 55 -7.68 -6.67 -26.88
N THR A 56 -7.64 -7.82 -26.20
CA THR A 56 -8.34 -8.00 -24.92
C THR A 56 -7.84 -7.03 -23.86
N GLU A 57 -6.53 -6.78 -23.76
CA GLU A 57 -5.95 -5.79 -22.82
C GLU A 57 -6.43 -4.36 -23.12
N LEU A 58 -6.47 -3.96 -24.40
CA LEU A 58 -7.03 -2.67 -24.82
C LEU A 58 -8.51 -2.54 -24.43
N ALA A 59 -9.30 -3.59 -24.65
CA ALA A 59 -10.70 -3.61 -24.26
C ALA A 59 -10.87 -3.54 -22.74
N LYS A 60 -10.09 -4.30 -21.95
CA LYS A 60 -10.07 -4.21 -20.48
C LYS A 60 -9.81 -2.77 -20.01
N TYR A 61 -8.87 -2.08 -20.64
CA TYR A 61 -8.59 -0.68 -20.33
C TYR A 61 -9.79 0.22 -20.65
N LEU A 62 -10.34 0.17 -21.86
CA LEU A 62 -11.45 1.05 -22.26
C LEU A 62 -12.75 0.78 -21.50
N PHE A 63 -13.01 -0.48 -21.15
CA PHE A 63 -14.26 -0.96 -20.55
C PHE A 63 -14.16 -1.31 -19.07
N TYR A 64 -13.17 -0.74 -18.35
CA TYR A 64 -13.07 -0.80 -16.89
C TYR A 64 -13.02 -2.24 -16.36
N GLY A 65 -12.29 -3.12 -17.05
CA GLY A 65 -12.16 -4.52 -16.66
C GLY A 65 -13.35 -5.40 -17.01
N LEU A 66 -14.29 -4.95 -17.87
CA LEU A 66 -15.41 -5.78 -18.33
C LEU A 66 -14.96 -7.13 -18.93
N TYR A 67 -13.79 -7.13 -19.58
CA TYR A 67 -13.19 -8.29 -20.24
C TYR A 67 -12.17 -9.03 -19.37
N GLU A 68 -12.20 -8.85 -18.05
CA GLU A 68 -11.27 -9.49 -17.11
C GLU A 68 -11.74 -10.90 -16.71
N GLN A 69 -10.93 -11.90 -17.06
CA GLN A 69 -11.17 -13.29 -16.66
C GLN A 69 -11.00 -13.44 -15.14
N ASN A 70 -12.04 -13.94 -14.47
CA ASN A 70 -12.16 -14.13 -13.02
C ASN A 70 -12.34 -12.82 -12.22
N GLN A 71 -13.55 -12.23 -12.24
CA GLN A 71 -13.97 -11.32 -11.18
C GLN A 71 -14.54 -12.11 -9.99
N PRO A 72 -13.83 -12.25 -8.85
CA PRO A 72 -14.39 -12.87 -7.65
C PRO A 72 -15.47 -12.01 -6.98
N ASN A 73 -15.60 -10.73 -7.35
CA ASN A 73 -16.48 -9.76 -6.67
C ASN A 73 -17.82 -9.48 -7.39
N MET A 74 -18.14 -10.18 -8.49
CA MET A 74 -19.48 -10.16 -9.07
C MET A 74 -20.39 -11.23 -8.43
N GLU A 75 -20.40 -11.35 -7.09
CA GLU A 75 -21.37 -12.21 -6.38
C GLU A 75 -22.84 -11.81 -6.62
N HIS A 76 -23.12 -10.70 -7.32
CA HIS A 76 -24.48 -10.21 -7.56
C HIS A 76 -24.79 -9.75 -8.99
N ALA A 77 -23.99 -10.11 -9.98
CA ALA A 77 -24.42 -9.98 -11.36
C ALA A 77 -24.30 -11.33 -12.06
N SER A 78 -25.28 -12.17 -11.72
CA SER A 78 -25.77 -13.35 -12.44
C SER A 78 -24.74 -14.41 -12.83
N ASP A 79 -24.95 -15.62 -12.33
CA ASP A 79 -24.48 -16.91 -12.87
C ASP A 79 -24.86 -17.16 -14.36
N ASP A 80 -25.21 -16.12 -15.14
CA ASP A 80 -25.67 -16.16 -16.53
C ASP A 80 -24.85 -15.20 -17.44
N PHE A 81 -23.53 -15.10 -17.28
CA PHE A 81 -22.66 -14.33 -18.19
C PHE A 81 -21.80 -15.27 -19.04
N PRO A 82 -22.23 -15.68 -20.26
CA PRO A 82 -21.37 -16.45 -21.15
C PRO A 82 -20.32 -15.50 -21.73
N GLU A 83 -19.05 -15.78 -21.44
CA GLU A 83 -17.88 -15.07 -21.99
C GLU A 83 -17.94 -14.98 -23.53
N GLU A 84 -18.50 -16.00 -24.17
CA GLU A 84 -18.76 -16.09 -25.61
C GLU A 84 -19.69 -14.98 -26.16
N MET A 85 -20.50 -14.31 -25.33
CA MET A 85 -21.43 -13.26 -25.80
C MET A 85 -20.78 -11.89 -25.98
N LEU A 86 -19.63 -11.60 -25.35
CA LEU A 86 -18.98 -10.27 -25.40
C LEU A 86 -17.86 -10.17 -26.45
N ASP A 87 -17.51 -11.29 -27.08
CA ASP A 87 -16.34 -11.45 -27.94
C ASP A 87 -16.51 -10.94 -29.37
N ASP A 88 -17.75 -10.82 -29.87
CA ASP A 88 -18.06 -10.32 -31.22
C ASP A 88 -18.12 -8.78 -31.25
N VAL A 89 -16.96 -8.16 -31.01
CA VAL A 89 -16.78 -6.70 -30.95
C VAL A 89 -15.56 -6.28 -31.75
N ILE A 90 -15.73 -5.29 -32.62
CA ILE A 90 -14.66 -4.71 -33.42
C ILE A 90 -14.63 -3.19 -33.18
N MET A 91 -13.50 -2.67 -32.76
CA MET A 91 -13.26 -1.25 -32.60
C MET A 91 -12.15 -0.78 -33.54
N LEU A 92 -12.39 0.34 -34.22
CA LEU A 92 -11.35 1.11 -34.89
C LEU A 92 -11.30 2.51 -34.28
N ILE A 93 -10.26 2.75 -33.47
CA ILE A 93 -10.06 4.01 -32.77
C ILE A 93 -9.19 4.91 -33.65
N LYS A 94 -9.75 6.02 -34.13
CA LYS A 94 -9.05 7.06 -34.89
C LYS A 94 -8.81 8.30 -34.03
N ALA A 95 -8.00 9.24 -34.51
CA ALA A 95 -7.65 10.45 -33.75
C ALA A 95 -8.87 11.26 -33.30
N GLU A 96 -9.91 11.37 -34.13
CA GLU A 96 -11.08 12.23 -33.89
C GLU A 96 -12.42 11.48 -33.82
N CYS A 97 -12.44 10.17 -34.08
CA CYS A 97 -13.66 9.35 -34.05
C CYS A 97 -13.38 7.90 -33.67
N VAL A 98 -14.44 7.16 -33.34
CA VAL A 98 -14.35 5.72 -33.04
C VAL A 98 -15.41 5.01 -33.85
N HIS A 99 -15.03 3.95 -34.55
CA HIS A 99 -15.98 3.02 -35.14
C HIS A 99 -16.10 1.79 -34.22
N LEU A 100 -17.32 1.36 -33.95
CA LEU A 100 -17.62 0.22 -33.09
C LEU A 100 -18.66 -0.66 -33.79
N TYR A 101 -18.27 -1.88 -34.14
CA TYR A 101 -19.21 -2.94 -34.44
C TYR A 101 -19.47 -3.76 -33.18
N CYS A 102 -20.74 -4.06 -32.96
CA CYS A 102 -21.21 -4.89 -31.88
C CYS A 102 -22.54 -5.55 -32.30
N ASN A 103 -22.85 -6.72 -31.76
CA ASN A 103 -24.12 -7.38 -32.02
C ASN A 103 -25.22 -6.90 -31.05
N PRO A 104 -26.51 -7.20 -31.29
CA PRO A 104 -27.59 -6.75 -30.41
C PRO A 104 -27.47 -7.24 -28.97
N LEU A 105 -26.82 -8.40 -28.77
CA LEU A 105 -26.67 -9.04 -27.46
C LEU A 105 -25.66 -8.27 -26.59
N ASN A 106 -24.51 -7.90 -27.15
CA ASN A 106 -23.46 -7.17 -26.44
C ASN A 106 -23.69 -5.65 -26.40
N TYR A 107 -24.55 -5.11 -27.28
CA TYR A 107 -24.87 -3.69 -27.36
C TYR A 107 -25.26 -3.07 -26.01
N SER A 108 -26.17 -3.73 -25.28
CA SER A 108 -26.69 -3.21 -24.00
C SER A 108 -25.61 -3.10 -22.92
N TYR A 109 -24.60 -3.97 -22.96
CA TYR A 109 -23.48 -3.98 -22.02
C TYR A 109 -22.41 -2.94 -22.36
N LEU A 110 -22.17 -2.68 -23.65
CA LEU A 110 -21.18 -1.70 -24.12
C LEU A 110 -21.69 -0.25 -23.99
N LEU A 111 -23.00 -0.04 -24.14
CA LEU A 111 -23.62 1.29 -24.19
C LEU A 111 -23.25 2.22 -23.02
N PRO A 112 -23.20 1.77 -21.75
CA PRO A 112 -22.76 2.60 -20.63
C PRO A 112 -21.34 3.16 -20.79
N TYR A 113 -20.47 2.44 -21.51
CA TYR A 113 -19.07 2.81 -21.70
C TYR A 113 -18.87 3.76 -22.88
N VAL A 114 -19.57 3.51 -23.99
CA VAL A 114 -19.28 4.13 -25.29
C VAL A 114 -20.23 5.26 -25.66
N SER A 115 -21.45 5.30 -25.13
CA SER A 115 -22.49 6.28 -25.53
C SER A 115 -22.08 7.75 -25.38
N HIS A 116 -21.05 8.02 -24.57
CA HIS A 116 -20.54 9.36 -24.30
C HIS A 116 -19.31 9.72 -25.15
N TRP A 117 -18.78 8.77 -25.94
CA TRP A 117 -17.62 8.99 -26.80
C TRP A 117 -17.98 9.94 -27.94
N ARG A 118 -17.08 10.89 -28.22
CA ARG A 118 -17.28 11.87 -29.28
C ARG A 118 -17.08 11.22 -30.64
N ASN A 119 -17.97 11.53 -31.59
CA ASN A 119 -17.93 11.01 -32.96
C ASN A 119 -17.89 9.46 -33.01
N LEU A 120 -18.74 8.81 -32.20
CA LEU A 120 -18.93 7.37 -32.24
C LEU A 120 -19.78 6.97 -33.47
N HIS A 121 -19.25 6.07 -34.29
CA HIS A 121 -19.96 5.41 -35.38
C HIS A 121 -20.26 3.97 -34.97
N LEU A 122 -21.53 3.70 -34.70
CA LEU A 122 -22.00 2.39 -34.24
C LEU A 122 -22.55 1.56 -35.40
N TYR A 123 -22.09 0.32 -35.52
CA TYR A 123 -22.54 -0.68 -36.49
C TYR A 123 -23.15 -1.84 -35.71
N CYS A 124 -24.48 -1.86 -35.62
CA CYS A 124 -25.22 -2.89 -34.89
C CYS A 124 -26.53 -3.14 -35.65
N MET A 125 -26.85 -4.41 -35.87
CA MET A 125 -28.14 -4.82 -36.43
C MET A 125 -29.24 -4.70 -35.36
N THR A 126 -30.49 -4.83 -35.76
CA THR A 126 -31.58 -5.08 -34.83
C THR A 126 -31.60 -6.56 -34.41
N GLU A 127 -32.22 -6.87 -33.27
CA GLU A 127 -32.37 -8.27 -32.82
C GLU A 127 -33.01 -9.16 -33.90
N ALA A 128 -34.02 -8.65 -34.62
CA ALA A 128 -34.71 -9.39 -35.67
C ALA A 128 -33.85 -9.64 -36.91
N GLU A 129 -32.99 -8.69 -37.29
CA GLU A 129 -32.07 -8.86 -38.42
C GLU A 129 -30.93 -9.82 -38.07
N TYR A 130 -30.52 -9.86 -36.80
CA TYR A 130 -29.44 -10.72 -36.31
C TYR A 130 -29.81 -12.20 -36.21
N GLU A 131 -31.09 -12.56 -36.32
CA GLU A 131 -31.53 -13.97 -36.37
C GLU A 131 -31.05 -14.69 -37.65
N ASP A 132 -30.73 -13.94 -38.72
CA ASP A 132 -30.14 -14.48 -39.94
C ASP A 132 -28.60 -14.46 -39.83
N GLU A 133 -28.02 -15.62 -39.52
CA GLU A 133 -26.57 -15.78 -39.34
C GLU A 133 -25.75 -15.38 -40.57
N GLU A 134 -26.25 -15.64 -41.78
CA GLU A 134 -25.53 -15.30 -43.02
C GLU A 134 -25.54 -13.78 -43.23
N ALA A 135 -26.70 -13.14 -43.06
CA ALA A 135 -26.82 -11.69 -43.13
C ALA A 135 -26.01 -10.98 -42.03
N ALA A 136 -25.94 -11.57 -40.83
CA ALA A 136 -25.16 -11.05 -39.71
C ALA A 136 -23.65 -11.05 -40.00
N GLU A 137 -23.11 -12.15 -40.53
CA GLU A 137 -21.71 -12.24 -40.92
C GLU A 137 -21.38 -11.30 -42.09
N GLU A 138 -22.24 -11.20 -43.11
CA GLU A 138 -22.06 -10.23 -44.20
C GLU A 138 -22.08 -8.77 -43.70
N PHE A 139 -22.97 -8.45 -42.77
CA PHE A 139 -23.05 -7.13 -42.15
C PHE A 139 -21.79 -6.81 -41.34
N LYS A 140 -21.24 -7.77 -40.59
CA LYS A 140 -19.98 -7.60 -39.85
C LYS A 140 -18.82 -7.30 -40.80
N ILE A 141 -18.68 -8.09 -41.87
CA ILE A 141 -17.61 -7.92 -42.87
C ILE A 141 -17.73 -6.56 -43.59
N SER A 142 -18.92 -6.21 -44.06
CA SER A 142 -19.17 -4.94 -44.76
C SER A 142 -19.00 -3.73 -43.84
N SER A 143 -19.38 -3.85 -42.57
CA SER A 143 -19.09 -2.87 -41.52
C SER A 143 -17.59 -2.69 -41.37
N PHE A 144 -16.82 -3.76 -41.20
CA PHE A 144 -15.37 -3.71 -41.08
C PHE A 144 -14.70 -3.04 -42.30
N VAL A 145 -15.09 -3.40 -43.53
CA VAL A 145 -14.61 -2.76 -44.76
C VAL A 145 -14.87 -1.25 -44.73
N SER A 146 -16.05 -0.83 -44.27
CA SER A 146 -16.43 0.58 -44.16
C SER A 146 -15.63 1.33 -43.10
N MET A 147 -15.22 0.68 -42.01
CA MET A 147 -14.41 1.29 -40.96
C MET A 147 -13.00 1.65 -41.45
N VAL A 148 -12.38 0.77 -42.25
CA VAL A 148 -10.97 0.89 -42.65
C VAL A 148 -10.74 1.61 -43.99
N GLN A 149 -11.79 1.93 -44.74
CA GLN A 149 -11.70 2.39 -46.14
C GLN A 149 -10.84 3.65 -46.37
N ASP A 150 -10.75 4.52 -45.36
CA ASP A 150 -10.04 5.80 -45.35
C ASP A 150 -8.66 5.72 -44.67
N CYS A 151 -8.24 4.53 -44.24
CA CYS A 151 -6.94 4.28 -43.64
C CYS A 151 -5.90 3.88 -44.71
N GLN A 152 -4.63 4.15 -44.44
CA GLN A 152 -3.48 3.62 -45.16
C GLN A 152 -2.58 2.78 -44.25
N ARG A 153 -2.49 3.16 -42.97
CA ARG A 153 -1.74 2.50 -41.92
C ARG A 153 -2.65 2.16 -40.75
N ILE A 154 -2.63 0.91 -40.31
CA ILE A 154 -3.48 0.44 -39.21
C ILE A 154 -2.59 -0.10 -38.10
N GLY A 155 -2.77 0.45 -36.90
CA GLY A 155 -2.13 -0.02 -35.69
C GLY A 155 -2.87 -1.22 -35.12
N VAL A 156 -2.16 -2.19 -34.57
CA VAL A 156 -2.75 -3.32 -33.84
C VAL A 156 -2.10 -3.46 -32.47
N ALA A 157 -2.91 -3.78 -31.46
CA ALA A 157 -2.40 -4.21 -30.16
C ALA A 157 -2.03 -5.70 -30.28
N TYR A 158 -0.83 -6.00 -30.78
CA TYR A 158 -0.45 -7.37 -31.15
C TYR A 158 -0.21 -8.29 -29.96
N CYS A 159 0.39 -7.78 -28.87
CA CYS A 159 0.73 -8.57 -27.70
C CYS A 159 0.36 -7.84 -26.40
N SER A 160 0.16 -8.62 -25.34
CA SER A 160 -0.11 -8.09 -24.01
C SER A 160 1.17 -7.88 -23.21
N GLN A 161 1.12 -7.01 -22.21
CA GLN A 161 2.31 -6.69 -21.40
C GLN A 161 2.88 -7.91 -20.65
N GLY A 162 2.03 -8.89 -20.33
CA GLY A 162 2.44 -10.14 -19.68
C GLY A 162 2.99 -11.22 -20.63
N HIS A 163 2.71 -11.10 -21.93
CA HIS A 163 3.05 -12.11 -22.95
C HIS A 163 3.65 -11.43 -24.19
N VAL A 164 4.87 -10.89 -24.05
CA VAL A 164 5.57 -10.21 -25.13
C VAL A 164 5.94 -11.20 -26.25
N GLN A 165 5.48 -10.90 -27.46
CA GLN A 165 5.76 -11.70 -28.66
C GLN A 165 6.42 -10.83 -29.73
N LYS A 166 7.28 -11.42 -30.55
CA LYS A 166 7.83 -10.72 -31.71
C LYS A 166 6.71 -10.47 -32.71
N PHE A 167 6.56 -9.21 -33.14
CA PHE A 167 5.57 -8.83 -34.13
C PHE A 167 5.74 -9.59 -35.45
N ASP A 168 4.66 -10.23 -35.90
CA ASP A 168 4.56 -10.92 -37.18
C ASP A 168 3.27 -10.52 -37.90
N VAL A 169 3.43 -9.73 -38.96
CA VAL A 169 2.32 -9.25 -39.80
C VAL A 169 1.53 -10.42 -40.42
N PHE A 170 2.19 -11.54 -40.72
CA PHE A 170 1.51 -12.71 -41.30
C PHE A 170 0.62 -13.43 -40.29
N MET A 171 0.87 -13.26 -38.99
CA MET A 171 -0.02 -13.77 -37.95
C MET A 171 -1.30 -12.93 -37.87
N VAL A 172 -1.19 -11.62 -38.08
CA VAL A 172 -2.36 -10.73 -38.18
C VAL A 172 -3.16 -11.03 -39.45
N GLU A 173 -2.51 -11.27 -40.59
CA GLU A 173 -3.21 -11.64 -41.82
C GLU A 173 -4.06 -12.92 -41.63
N LYS A 174 -3.63 -13.85 -40.76
CA LYS A 174 -4.36 -15.10 -40.47
C LYS A 174 -5.59 -14.93 -39.58
N TRP A 175 -5.87 -13.74 -39.05
CA TRP A 175 -7.07 -13.47 -38.25
C TRP A 175 -8.33 -13.69 -39.11
N PRO A 176 -9.37 -14.41 -38.63
CA PRO A 176 -10.57 -14.68 -39.41
C PRO A 176 -11.21 -13.42 -40.02
N LEU A 177 -11.32 -12.33 -39.24
CA LEU A 177 -11.85 -11.05 -39.72
C LEU A 177 -11.00 -10.46 -40.86
N ILE A 178 -9.67 -10.56 -40.74
CA ILE A 178 -8.73 -10.06 -41.75
C ILE A 178 -8.77 -10.91 -43.02
N GLN A 179 -8.93 -12.23 -42.88
CA GLN A 179 -9.14 -13.13 -44.03
C GLN A 179 -10.47 -12.83 -44.74
N ALA A 180 -11.54 -12.56 -43.99
CA ALA A 180 -12.85 -12.24 -44.54
C ALA A 180 -12.83 -10.94 -45.38
N PHE A 181 -11.93 -10.00 -45.08
CA PHE A 181 -11.71 -8.81 -45.91
C PHE A 181 -11.33 -9.14 -47.36
N ALA A 182 -10.67 -10.26 -47.62
CA ALA A 182 -10.24 -10.62 -48.97
C ALA A 182 -11.37 -11.22 -49.84
N LEU A 183 -12.54 -11.51 -49.27
CA LEU A 183 -13.67 -12.12 -49.99
C LEU A 183 -14.16 -11.20 -51.11
N GLU A 184 -14.36 -11.77 -52.30
CA GLU A 184 -14.94 -11.06 -53.45
C GLU A 184 -16.46 -10.85 -53.24
N GLY A 185 -16.95 -9.66 -53.59
CA GLY A 185 -18.37 -9.29 -53.48
C GLY A 185 -18.72 -8.56 -52.19
N ILE A 186 -18.46 -9.16 -51.03
CA ILE A 186 -18.78 -8.59 -49.71
C ILE A 186 -17.58 -7.93 -49.01
N GLY A 187 -16.36 -8.39 -49.31
CA GLY A 187 -15.11 -7.88 -48.75
C GLY A 187 -14.49 -6.77 -49.60
N GLY A 188 -13.25 -6.41 -49.26
CA GLY A 188 -12.43 -5.46 -50.00
C GLY A 188 -11.80 -6.01 -51.29
N GLY A 189 -11.92 -7.31 -51.57
CA GLY A 189 -11.48 -7.95 -52.82
C GLY A 189 -9.95 -8.06 -53.00
N SER A 190 -9.18 -7.88 -51.94
CA SER A 190 -7.72 -8.04 -51.93
C SER A 190 -7.23 -8.40 -50.53
N PHE A 191 -6.06 -9.05 -50.40
CA PHE A 191 -5.42 -9.27 -49.10
C PHE A 191 -5.25 -7.95 -48.33
N PHE A 192 -5.46 -8.02 -47.01
CA PHE A 192 -5.53 -6.83 -46.17
C PHE A 192 -4.18 -6.12 -46.09
N THR A 193 -3.11 -6.88 -45.87
CA THR A 193 -1.72 -6.37 -45.80
C THR A 193 -1.15 -5.86 -47.11
N ILE A 194 -1.80 -6.14 -48.26
CA ILE A 194 -1.45 -5.52 -49.55
C ILE A 194 -2.02 -4.10 -49.60
N LYS A 195 -3.23 -3.91 -49.07
CA LYS A 195 -3.94 -2.62 -49.11
C LYS A 195 -3.53 -1.68 -47.99
N TYR A 196 -3.31 -2.20 -46.78
CA TYR A 196 -2.99 -1.42 -45.59
C TYR A 196 -1.66 -1.86 -44.97
N LYS A 197 -0.88 -0.89 -44.52
CA LYS A 197 0.37 -1.15 -43.79
C LYS A 197 0.07 -1.35 -42.30
N ILE A 198 0.43 -2.51 -41.75
CA ILE A 198 0.18 -2.84 -40.34
C ILE A 198 1.36 -2.40 -39.47
N VAL A 199 1.05 -1.81 -38.32
CA VAL A 199 2.02 -1.31 -37.33
C VAL A 199 1.69 -1.90 -35.97
N ASP A 200 2.71 -2.38 -35.25
CA ASP A 200 2.53 -2.80 -33.85
C ASP A 200 2.44 -1.58 -32.93
N MET A 201 1.40 -1.54 -32.10
CA MET A 201 1.15 -0.47 -31.12
C MET A 201 1.27 -0.95 -29.67
N SER A 202 1.64 -2.22 -29.44
CA SER A 202 1.62 -2.85 -28.10
C SER A 202 2.42 -2.05 -27.07
N GLU A 203 3.69 -1.74 -27.33
CA GLU A 203 4.54 -1.00 -26.37
C GLU A 203 4.02 0.39 -26.03
N LYS A 204 3.51 1.13 -27.03
CA LYS A 204 2.92 2.46 -26.83
C LYS A 204 1.65 2.38 -25.97
N LEU A 205 0.86 1.33 -26.17
CA LEU A 205 -0.36 1.09 -25.41
C LEU A 205 -0.05 0.70 -23.96
N TRP A 206 0.98 -0.10 -23.70
CA TRP A 206 1.41 -0.45 -22.34
C TRP A 206 1.81 0.77 -21.50
N GLN A 207 2.42 1.79 -22.14
CA GLN A 207 2.71 3.07 -21.49
C GLN A 207 1.43 3.79 -21.04
N VAL A 208 0.35 3.71 -21.84
CA VAL A 208 -0.97 4.25 -21.49
C VAL A 208 -1.57 3.47 -20.32
N TYR A 209 -1.53 2.14 -20.35
CA TYR A 209 -2.13 1.28 -19.33
C TYR A 209 -1.40 1.36 -17.97
N SER A 210 -0.09 1.62 -18.00
CA SER A 210 0.76 1.68 -16.81
C SER A 210 0.50 2.89 -15.93
N ARG A 211 -0.17 3.93 -16.45
CA ARG A 211 -0.50 5.15 -15.70
C ARG A 211 -1.62 4.88 -14.69
N LEU A 212 -1.46 5.38 -13.47
CA LEU A 212 -2.53 5.32 -12.46
C LEU A 212 -3.61 6.33 -12.80
N ASP A 213 -4.73 5.84 -13.31
CA ASP A 213 -5.94 6.63 -13.54
C ASP A 213 -7.00 6.36 -12.46
N PRO A 214 -8.15 7.06 -12.46
CA PRO A 214 -9.16 6.88 -11.42
C PRO A 214 -9.73 5.46 -11.28
N VAL A 215 -9.75 4.66 -12.35
CA VAL A 215 -10.25 3.28 -12.29
C VAL A 215 -9.17 2.36 -11.74
N SER A 216 -7.93 2.48 -12.25
CA SER A 216 -6.81 1.70 -11.73
C SER A 216 -6.51 2.05 -10.25
N LEU A 217 -6.67 3.32 -9.86
CA LEU A 217 -6.60 3.75 -8.46
C LEU A 217 -7.74 3.14 -7.62
N ASN A 218 -8.97 3.08 -8.15
CA ASN A 218 -10.06 2.45 -7.43
C ASN A 218 -9.75 0.97 -7.18
N ASN A 219 -9.30 0.24 -8.20
CA ASN A 219 -8.94 -1.18 -8.07
C ASN A 219 -7.79 -1.38 -7.06
N LEU A 220 -6.75 -0.55 -7.14
CA LEU A 220 -5.65 -0.54 -6.17
C LEU A 220 -6.15 -0.37 -4.72
N LEU A 221 -7.11 0.52 -4.49
CA LEU A 221 -7.64 0.80 -3.15
C LEU A 221 -8.62 -0.27 -2.66
N THR A 222 -9.43 -0.86 -3.55
CA THR A 222 -10.48 -1.81 -3.16
C THR A 222 -10.01 -3.25 -3.10
N GLU A 223 -9.05 -3.64 -3.93
CA GLU A 223 -8.62 -5.04 -4.08
C GLU A 223 -7.20 -5.25 -3.56
N ASP A 224 -6.23 -4.58 -4.18
CA ASP A 224 -4.81 -4.76 -3.86
C ASP A 224 -4.49 -4.34 -2.42
N LEU A 225 -4.94 -3.15 -2.00
CA LEU A 225 -4.66 -2.62 -0.68
C LEU A 225 -5.30 -3.46 0.42
N GLY A 226 -6.55 -3.90 0.23
CA GLY A 226 -7.22 -4.79 1.18
C GLY A 226 -6.51 -6.15 1.32
N SER A 227 -6.08 -6.72 0.19
CA SER A 227 -5.32 -7.98 0.18
C SER A 227 -3.94 -7.83 0.83
N PHE A 228 -3.28 -6.69 0.60
CA PHE A 228 -1.99 -6.34 1.19
C PHE A 228 -2.10 -6.16 2.72
N GLU A 229 -3.06 -5.38 3.21
CA GLU A 229 -3.29 -5.16 4.64
C GLU A 229 -3.67 -6.47 5.38
N LYS A 230 -4.39 -7.36 4.69
CA LYS A 230 -4.69 -8.69 5.22
C LYS A 230 -3.42 -9.50 5.49
N GLN A 231 -2.35 -9.37 4.69
CA GLN A 231 -1.11 -10.09 4.95
C GLN A 231 -0.40 -9.60 6.20
N TRP A 232 -0.42 -8.29 6.46
CA TRP A 232 0.07 -7.72 7.71
C TRP A 232 -0.74 -8.22 8.90
N SER A 233 -2.06 -8.28 8.76
CA SER A 233 -2.94 -8.83 9.80
C SER A 233 -2.65 -10.31 10.09
N SER A 234 -2.43 -11.11 9.05
CA SER A 234 -2.02 -12.52 9.17
C SER A 234 -0.66 -12.67 9.85
N PHE A 235 0.30 -11.80 9.50
CA PHE A 235 1.60 -11.75 10.16
C PHE A 235 1.46 -11.48 11.67
N PHE A 236 0.77 -10.41 12.07
CA PHE A 236 0.55 -10.09 13.49
C PHE A 236 -0.17 -11.22 14.21
N SER A 237 -1.23 -11.75 13.62
CA SER A 237 -1.99 -12.87 14.20
C SER A 237 -1.11 -14.11 14.42
N SER A 238 -0.14 -14.37 13.55
CA SER A 238 0.79 -15.50 13.70
C SER A 238 1.77 -15.27 14.85
N ILE A 239 2.37 -14.08 14.95
CA ILE A 239 3.37 -13.79 15.99
C ILE A 239 2.70 -13.63 17.36
N ASP A 240 1.50 -13.06 17.42
CA ASP A 240 0.76 -12.86 18.68
C ASP A 240 0.28 -14.18 19.32
N LEU A 241 0.31 -15.31 18.59
CA LEU A 241 0.09 -16.65 19.14
C LEU A 241 1.31 -17.17 19.92
N GLU A 242 2.50 -16.61 19.67
CA GLU A 242 3.71 -17.03 20.36
C GLU A 242 3.71 -16.56 21.81
N SER A 243 4.07 -17.48 22.71
CA SER A 243 4.36 -17.14 24.09
C SER A 243 5.74 -16.49 24.21
N HIS A 244 6.00 -15.81 25.33
CA HIS A 244 7.32 -15.26 25.66
C HIS A 244 8.45 -16.31 25.72
N LEU A 245 8.12 -17.61 25.77
CA LEU A 245 9.10 -18.71 25.70
C LEU A 245 9.25 -19.26 24.28
N SER A 246 8.14 -19.46 23.56
CA SER A 246 8.15 -20.04 22.21
C SER A 246 8.64 -19.04 21.15
N ILE A 247 8.49 -17.73 21.38
CA ILE A 247 9.02 -16.69 20.50
C ILE A 247 10.53 -16.78 20.32
N LEU A 248 11.26 -17.37 21.28
CA LEU A 248 12.71 -17.60 21.19
C LEU A 248 13.09 -18.64 20.13
N ASP A 249 12.18 -19.57 19.82
CA ASP A 249 12.36 -20.64 18.83
C ASP A 249 11.80 -20.27 17.45
N LEU A 250 11.14 -19.12 17.32
CA LEU A 250 10.64 -18.59 16.06
C LEU A 250 11.79 -18.37 15.07
N SER A 251 11.69 -18.94 13.87
CA SER A 251 12.63 -18.74 12.77
C SER A 251 12.22 -17.60 11.83
N GLU A 252 13.18 -17.06 11.08
CA GLU A 252 12.90 -16.07 10.02
C GLU A 252 11.96 -16.62 8.94
N ALA A 253 12.10 -17.92 8.63
CA ALA A 253 11.16 -18.62 7.78
C ALA A 253 9.76 -18.60 8.39
N GLN A 254 9.55 -19.06 9.61
CA GLN A 254 8.22 -19.06 10.22
C GLN A 254 7.60 -17.67 10.28
N ALA A 255 8.36 -16.65 10.70
CA ALA A 255 7.88 -15.27 10.81
C ALA A 255 7.47 -14.66 9.45
N GLY A 256 8.20 -14.97 8.38
CA GLY A 256 7.92 -14.43 7.05
C GLY A 256 6.88 -15.17 6.23
N GLU A 257 6.34 -16.31 6.69
CA GLU A 257 5.53 -17.20 5.84
C GLU A 257 4.33 -16.49 5.20
N ALA A 258 3.58 -15.68 5.95
CA ALA A 258 2.42 -14.97 5.41
C ALA A 258 2.75 -14.11 4.17
N PHE A 259 3.83 -13.33 4.23
CA PHE A 259 4.27 -12.51 3.10
C PHE A 259 4.76 -13.38 1.95
N ARG A 260 5.40 -14.51 2.30
CA ARG A 260 6.00 -15.38 1.33
C ARG A 260 4.99 -16.14 0.50
N THR A 261 4.01 -16.78 1.14
CA THR A 261 2.93 -17.50 0.47
C THR A 261 2.17 -16.54 -0.43
N PHE A 262 1.84 -15.34 0.06
CA PHE A 262 1.15 -14.31 -0.70
C PHE A 262 1.90 -13.93 -1.98
N TYR A 263 3.18 -13.61 -1.85
CA TYR A 263 4.01 -13.21 -2.98
C TYR A 263 4.21 -14.35 -3.99
N SER A 264 4.53 -15.56 -3.51
CA SER A 264 4.67 -16.76 -4.36
C SER A 264 3.40 -17.04 -5.15
N HIS A 265 2.24 -17.03 -4.49
CA HIS A 265 0.97 -17.36 -5.13
C HIS A 265 0.61 -16.34 -6.22
N GLY A 266 0.85 -15.06 -5.99
CA GLY A 266 0.61 -14.02 -7.00
C GLY A 266 1.61 -14.04 -8.17
N LEU A 267 2.76 -14.69 -8.04
CA LEU A 267 3.68 -14.90 -9.17
C LEU A 267 3.29 -16.10 -10.04
N ILE A 268 2.54 -17.08 -9.53
CA ILE A 268 2.11 -18.25 -10.31
C ILE A 268 1.26 -17.83 -11.52
N SER A 269 0.48 -16.75 -11.39
CA SER A 269 -0.38 -16.25 -12.47
C SER A 269 0.37 -15.49 -13.57
N ASN A 270 1.67 -15.18 -13.40
CA ASN A 270 2.39 -14.28 -14.30
C ASN A 270 3.61 -14.93 -14.97
N ASN A 271 3.70 -14.80 -16.30
CA ASN A 271 4.88 -15.16 -17.09
C ASN A 271 5.99 -14.08 -17.09
N VAL A 272 5.83 -13.02 -16.28
CA VAL A 272 6.77 -11.90 -16.22
C VAL A 272 7.98 -12.26 -15.37
N SER A 273 9.13 -12.45 -16.04
CA SER A 273 10.42 -12.81 -15.44
C SER A 273 11.12 -11.68 -14.66
N TYR A 274 10.47 -10.54 -14.42
CA TYR A 274 11.12 -9.38 -13.80
C TYR A 274 11.29 -9.56 -12.29
N LYS A 275 12.42 -10.15 -11.89
CA LYS A 275 12.82 -10.35 -10.49
C LYS A 275 13.75 -9.23 -10.05
N SER A 276 13.21 -8.05 -9.74
CA SER A 276 14.02 -7.07 -9.00
C SER A 276 14.27 -7.58 -7.58
N LYS A 277 15.54 -7.69 -7.18
CA LYS A 277 15.92 -8.04 -5.79
C LYS A 277 15.29 -7.09 -4.77
N SER A 278 15.09 -5.82 -5.12
CA SER A 278 14.54 -4.81 -4.19
C SER A 278 13.05 -4.95 -3.93
N ARG A 279 12.35 -5.80 -4.69
CA ARG A 279 10.89 -5.98 -4.66
C ARG A 279 10.54 -7.42 -4.29
N GLN A 280 11.21 -7.96 -3.28
CA GLN A 280 10.90 -9.28 -2.72
C GLN A 280 10.57 -9.14 -1.24
N PRO A 281 9.65 -9.96 -0.71
CA PRO A 281 9.41 -9.98 0.71
C PRO A 281 10.61 -10.62 1.43
N PHE A 282 10.91 -10.12 2.61
CA PHE A 282 11.94 -10.68 3.48
C PHE A 282 11.58 -10.48 4.95
N VAL A 283 12.16 -11.32 5.80
CA VAL A 283 12.22 -11.15 7.25
C VAL A 283 13.63 -11.54 7.69
N LEU A 284 14.29 -10.68 8.45
CA LEU A 284 15.62 -10.91 8.99
C LEU A 284 15.69 -10.47 10.45
N PHE A 285 16.38 -11.24 11.28
CA PHE A 285 16.48 -11.00 12.72
C PHE A 285 17.83 -10.42 13.11
N GLY A 286 17.82 -9.46 14.03
CA GLY A 286 19.01 -8.99 14.73
C GLY A 286 20.21 -8.74 13.82
N LYS A 287 21.30 -9.47 14.06
CA LYS A 287 22.55 -9.33 13.33
C LYS A 287 22.51 -9.91 11.90
N HIS A 288 21.60 -10.84 11.61
CA HIS A 288 21.39 -11.38 10.26
C HIS A 288 20.63 -10.38 9.35
N SER A 289 20.70 -9.09 9.69
CA SER A 289 20.24 -7.97 8.87
C SER A 289 21.43 -7.11 8.39
N SER A 290 22.65 -7.64 8.41
CA SER A 290 23.84 -6.90 8.00
C SER A 290 23.80 -6.48 6.52
N SER A 291 24.66 -5.56 6.12
CA SER A 291 24.77 -5.17 4.70
C SER A 291 25.00 -6.37 3.77
N GLU A 292 25.81 -7.35 4.18
CA GLU A 292 26.10 -8.56 3.40
C GLU A 292 24.85 -9.45 3.29
N ASP A 293 24.13 -9.65 4.39
CA ASP A 293 22.90 -10.47 4.40
C ASP A 293 21.82 -9.84 3.52
N LEU A 294 21.65 -8.51 3.59
CA LEU A 294 20.69 -7.76 2.77
C LEU A 294 20.94 -7.88 1.26
N GLU A 295 22.20 -7.99 0.83
CA GLU A 295 22.56 -8.18 -0.58
C GLU A 295 22.33 -9.62 -1.08
N ASN A 296 22.39 -10.57 -0.15
CA ASN A 296 22.29 -12.01 -0.37
C ASN A 296 20.90 -12.60 -0.07
N ILE A 297 19.92 -11.77 0.31
CA ILE A 297 18.55 -12.19 0.57
C ILE A 297 18.02 -13.02 -0.60
N SER A 298 17.46 -14.17 -0.26
CA SER A 298 16.67 -14.98 -1.18
C SER A 298 15.34 -15.32 -0.54
N PHE A 299 14.29 -14.73 -1.09
CA PHE A 299 12.91 -15.07 -0.76
C PHE A 299 12.60 -16.58 -0.92
N ASN A 300 13.23 -17.26 -1.89
CA ASN A 300 12.97 -18.68 -2.17
C ASN A 300 13.61 -19.63 -1.15
N PHE A 301 14.60 -19.15 -0.39
CA PHE A 301 15.35 -19.96 0.58
C PHE A 301 15.39 -19.24 1.93
N PRO A 302 14.23 -19.08 2.60
CA PRO A 302 14.18 -18.46 3.91
C PRO A 302 14.94 -19.30 4.93
N SER A 303 15.54 -18.67 5.93
CA SER A 303 16.33 -19.38 6.93
C SER A 303 15.45 -19.99 8.03
N GLU A 304 15.52 -21.30 8.17
CA GLU A 304 15.01 -22.01 9.35
C GLU A 304 16.01 -22.02 10.51
N SER A 305 17.29 -21.81 10.20
CA SER A 305 18.34 -21.86 11.22
C SER A 305 18.39 -20.59 12.04
N HIS A 306 18.15 -19.40 11.45
CA HIS A 306 18.15 -18.12 12.16
C HIS A 306 16.88 -17.96 12.98
N GLN A 307 17.03 -18.12 14.30
CA GLN A 307 15.96 -18.01 15.28
C GLN A 307 16.21 -16.84 16.23
N VAL A 308 15.15 -16.35 16.86
CA VAL A 308 15.24 -15.22 17.79
C VAL A 308 16.30 -15.46 18.87
N ARG A 309 16.42 -16.66 19.44
CA ARG A 309 17.35 -16.93 20.55
C ARG A 309 18.84 -16.74 20.30
N HIS A 310 19.29 -16.79 19.05
CA HIS A 310 20.73 -16.85 18.74
C HIS A 310 21.18 -15.93 17.61
N THR A 311 20.26 -15.14 17.03
CA THR A 311 20.56 -14.21 15.92
C THR A 311 20.90 -12.78 16.39
N GLY A 312 21.19 -12.61 17.68
CA GLY A 312 21.70 -11.37 18.27
C GLY A 312 23.23 -11.26 18.23
N PRO A 313 23.80 -10.12 18.69
CA PRO A 313 25.24 -9.95 18.79
C PRO A 313 25.89 -11.08 19.60
N GLN A 314 26.99 -11.65 19.10
CA GLN A 314 27.72 -12.74 19.74
C GLN A 314 26.89 -14.02 20.00
N GLY A 315 25.84 -14.27 19.20
CA GLY A 315 24.98 -15.45 19.34
C GLY A 315 23.94 -15.34 20.45
N SER A 316 23.67 -14.13 20.93
CA SER A 316 22.62 -13.83 21.91
C SER A 316 21.23 -13.75 21.25
N GLU A 317 20.20 -13.42 22.04
CA GLU A 317 18.86 -13.19 21.51
C GLU A 317 18.80 -11.94 20.64
N ALA A 318 18.18 -12.05 19.47
CA ALA A 318 17.84 -10.92 18.62
C ALA A 318 16.89 -9.97 19.35
N LYS A 319 17.12 -8.66 19.20
CA LYS A 319 16.32 -7.59 19.83
C LYS A 319 15.37 -6.88 18.87
N HIS A 320 15.49 -7.16 17.58
CA HIS A 320 14.60 -6.62 16.56
C HIS A 320 14.55 -7.56 15.34
N MET A 321 13.58 -7.32 14.48
CA MET A 321 13.49 -7.87 13.14
C MET A 321 13.21 -6.77 12.13
N ILE A 322 13.77 -6.92 10.94
CA ILE A 322 13.39 -6.13 9.77
C ILE A 322 12.57 -7.00 8.84
N LEU A 323 11.54 -6.40 8.25
CA LEU A 323 10.64 -7.11 7.37
C LEU A 323 10.17 -6.21 6.23
N GLN A 324 9.91 -6.83 5.08
CA GLN A 324 9.32 -6.19 3.91
C GLN A 324 8.18 -7.07 3.40
N CYS A 325 7.02 -6.46 3.21
CA CYS A 325 5.91 -7.04 2.47
C CYS A 325 5.85 -6.38 1.09
N VAL A 326 5.64 -7.17 0.04
CA VAL A 326 5.50 -6.70 -1.34
C VAL A 326 4.25 -7.35 -1.93
N ALA A 327 3.35 -6.53 -2.47
CA ALA A 327 2.23 -7.06 -3.24
C ALA A 327 2.74 -7.58 -4.59
N PRO A 328 2.41 -8.84 -4.97
CA PRO A 328 2.73 -9.34 -6.28
C PRO A 328 1.93 -8.56 -7.32
N ASN A 329 2.55 -8.22 -8.45
CA ASN A 329 1.90 -7.54 -9.58
C ASN A 329 1.11 -6.27 -9.20
N SER A 330 1.56 -5.55 -8.18
CA SER A 330 0.90 -4.36 -7.65
C SER A 330 1.97 -3.43 -7.11
N PRO A 331 1.80 -2.10 -7.11
CA PRO A 331 2.87 -1.20 -6.72
C PRO A 331 3.13 -1.17 -5.21
N LEU A 332 2.26 -1.76 -4.39
CA LEU A 332 2.33 -1.69 -2.94
C LEU A 332 3.54 -2.47 -2.38
N ALA A 333 4.32 -1.79 -1.54
CA ALA A 333 5.34 -2.41 -0.71
C ALA A 333 5.63 -1.52 0.49
N CYS A 334 5.81 -2.12 1.66
CA CYS A 334 6.35 -1.39 2.79
C CYS A 334 7.23 -2.29 3.66
N SER A 335 8.13 -1.64 4.38
CA SER A 335 9.12 -2.26 5.24
C SER A 335 9.02 -1.65 6.63
N ARG A 336 9.22 -2.49 7.64
CA ARG A 336 9.10 -2.13 9.06
C ARG A 336 10.26 -2.73 9.84
N THR A 337 10.58 -2.10 10.95
CA THR A 337 11.42 -2.67 12.00
C THR A 337 10.56 -2.86 13.25
N TYR A 338 10.46 -4.09 13.74
CA TYR A 338 9.73 -4.43 14.97
C TYR A 338 10.66 -5.07 15.99
N PHE A 339 10.24 -5.11 17.25
CA PHE A 339 11.16 -5.33 18.38
C PHE A 339 10.81 -6.56 19.21
N PHE A 340 11.85 -7.25 19.68
CA PHE A 340 11.74 -8.32 20.66
C PHE A 340 12.16 -7.76 22.02
N GLY A 341 11.18 -7.49 22.87
CA GLY A 341 11.32 -6.85 24.17
C GLY A 341 10.78 -5.42 24.22
N THR A 342 10.66 -4.89 25.44
CA THR A 342 10.11 -3.55 25.67
C THR A 342 11.18 -2.47 25.79
N THR A 343 10.75 -1.21 25.76
CA THR A 343 11.62 -0.02 25.84
C THR A 343 11.62 0.66 27.20
N HIS A 344 10.82 0.15 28.15
CA HIS A 344 10.61 0.73 29.47
C HIS A 344 10.65 -0.35 30.55
N ASN A 345 10.86 0.07 31.80
CA ASN A 345 10.62 -0.79 32.96
C ASN A 345 9.41 -0.21 33.70
N PRO A 346 8.35 -0.99 33.99
CA PRO A 346 7.19 -0.47 34.72
C PRO A 346 7.62 0.16 36.06
N TYR A 347 7.00 1.28 36.45
CA TYR A 347 7.28 1.90 37.74
C TYR A 347 6.80 1.00 38.88
N LEU A 348 7.66 0.73 39.86
CA LEU A 348 7.39 -0.19 40.98
C LEU A 348 7.26 0.52 42.34
N GLY A 349 7.07 1.85 42.37
CA GLY A 349 6.97 2.62 43.62
C GLY A 349 8.30 3.08 44.23
N ILE A 350 9.43 2.82 43.55
CA ILE A 350 10.76 3.28 43.95
C ILE A 350 11.33 4.14 42.83
N GLN A 351 11.77 5.36 43.15
CA GLN A 351 12.46 6.24 42.19
C GLN A 351 13.79 5.58 41.77
N MET A 352 13.84 5.09 40.53
CA MET A 352 15.07 4.71 39.87
C MET A 352 15.61 5.96 39.18
N THR A 353 16.80 6.42 39.55
CA THR A 353 17.35 7.71 39.10
C THR A 353 17.88 7.67 37.66
N GLU A 354 18.07 6.51 37.04
CA GLU A 354 18.61 6.41 35.67
C GLU A 354 17.98 5.24 34.87
N GLN A 355 17.50 5.53 33.66
CA GLN A 355 17.14 4.49 32.68
C GLN A 355 18.43 3.93 32.07
N LYS A 356 18.74 2.66 32.31
CA LYS A 356 19.79 1.99 31.53
C LYS A 356 19.34 1.95 30.07
N LYS A 357 20.11 2.57 29.17
CA LYS A 357 19.84 2.51 27.73
C LYS A 357 20.02 1.06 27.26
N THR A 358 18.91 0.37 27.03
CA THR A 358 18.92 -0.98 26.46
C THR A 358 19.14 -0.90 24.95
N GLU A 359 19.66 -1.98 24.35
CA GLU A 359 19.76 -2.11 22.89
C GLU A 359 18.41 -1.85 22.21
N VAL A 360 17.32 -2.43 22.74
CA VAL A 360 15.95 -2.24 22.23
C VAL A 360 15.56 -0.76 22.21
N LEU A 361 15.86 0.00 23.27
CA LEU A 361 15.57 1.43 23.34
C LEU A 361 16.38 2.23 22.32
N VAL A 362 17.70 2.00 22.24
CA VAL A 362 18.58 2.72 21.31
C VAL A 362 18.16 2.46 19.86
N THR A 363 17.90 1.21 19.50
CA THR A 363 17.47 0.83 18.15
C THR A 363 16.05 1.35 17.85
N SER A 364 15.14 1.37 18.83
CA SER A 364 13.82 1.99 18.70
C SER A 364 13.90 3.50 18.43
N GLN A 365 14.83 4.21 19.09
CA GLN A 365 15.07 5.65 18.88
C GLN A 365 15.65 5.92 17.49
N ILE A 366 16.63 5.13 17.04
CA ILE A 366 17.19 5.24 15.68
C ILE A 366 16.10 4.95 14.63
N TYR A 367 15.25 3.95 14.86
CA TYR A 367 14.12 3.66 13.99
C TYR A 367 13.09 4.80 13.95
N SER A 368 12.78 5.43 15.10
CA SER A 368 11.93 6.63 15.14
C SER A 368 12.51 7.78 14.32
N ALA A 369 13.82 8.01 14.40
CA ALA A 369 14.50 8.99 13.56
C ALA A 369 14.36 8.64 12.07
N ALA A 370 14.44 7.35 11.71
CA ALA A 370 14.28 6.90 10.34
C ALA A 370 12.85 7.14 9.83
N VAL A 371 11.84 6.88 10.66
CA VAL A 371 10.44 7.20 10.37
C VAL A 371 10.25 8.68 10.08
N GLN A 372 10.77 9.56 10.95
CA GLN A 372 10.70 11.01 10.74
C GLN A 372 11.41 11.45 9.46
N GLY A 373 12.56 10.84 9.14
CA GLY A 373 13.30 11.06 7.90
C GLY A 373 12.46 10.75 6.67
N VAL A 374 11.83 9.57 6.61
CA VAL A 374 10.99 9.16 5.47
C VAL A 374 9.77 10.06 5.33
N LEU A 375 9.03 10.32 6.42
CA LEU A 375 7.83 11.16 6.36
C LEU A 375 8.15 12.60 5.89
N SER A 376 9.29 13.15 6.31
CA SER A 376 9.75 14.47 5.87
C SER A 376 10.25 14.45 4.42
N GLY A 377 10.89 13.36 4.01
CA GLY A 377 11.29 13.11 2.62
C GLY A 377 10.09 13.05 1.67
N ILE A 378 9.04 12.32 2.04
CA ILE A 378 7.77 12.24 1.29
C ILE A 378 7.17 13.64 1.14
N LYS A 379 6.99 14.36 2.27
CA LYS A 379 6.44 15.72 2.26
C LYS A 379 7.24 16.67 1.36
N CYS A 380 8.57 16.60 1.41
CA CYS A 380 9.44 17.41 0.57
C CYS A 380 9.33 17.03 -0.91
N TYR A 381 9.31 15.74 -1.23
CA TYR A 381 9.19 15.24 -2.59
C TYR A 381 7.87 15.69 -3.21
N SER A 382 6.75 15.54 -2.51
CA SER A 382 5.42 15.98 -2.97
C SER A 382 5.33 17.48 -3.22
N SER A 383 6.17 18.29 -2.55
CA SER A 383 6.17 19.76 -2.70
C SER A 383 7.14 20.26 -3.78
N THR A 384 8.21 19.52 -4.09
CA THR A 384 9.33 20.01 -4.93
C THR A 384 9.66 19.13 -6.14
N PRO A 385 8.86 18.11 -6.42
CA PRO A 385 9.19 16.89 -7.19
C PRO A 385 10.68 16.54 -7.37
N SER A 386 11.51 16.74 -6.35
CA SER A 386 12.97 16.63 -6.47
C SER A 386 13.51 15.58 -5.53
N PHE A 387 14.06 14.50 -6.10
CA PHE A 387 14.69 13.44 -5.31
C PHE A 387 15.86 13.96 -4.47
N THR A 388 16.74 14.78 -5.04
CA THR A 388 17.91 15.33 -4.32
C THR A 388 17.49 16.14 -3.10
N LYS A 389 16.51 17.05 -3.26
CA LYS A 389 15.98 17.84 -2.13
C LYS A 389 15.31 16.95 -1.07
N ALA A 390 14.51 15.99 -1.50
CA ALA A 390 13.85 15.04 -0.60
C ALA A 390 14.85 14.21 0.19
N LYS A 391 15.92 13.74 -0.46
CA LYS A 391 17.04 13.03 0.17
C LYS A 391 17.75 13.88 1.21
N ASP A 392 18.08 15.12 0.87
CA ASP A 392 18.74 16.04 1.80
C ASP A 392 17.85 16.33 3.01
N VAL A 393 16.55 16.57 2.81
CA VAL A 393 15.58 16.78 3.91
C VAL A 393 15.43 15.52 4.77
N ALA A 394 15.29 14.34 4.17
CA ALA A 394 15.13 13.08 4.88
C ALA A 394 16.35 12.77 5.77
N VAL A 395 17.56 12.85 5.20
CA VAL A 395 18.81 12.57 5.92
C VAL A 395 19.06 13.63 7.00
N ASN A 396 18.83 14.91 6.73
CA ASN A 396 18.99 15.95 7.75
C ASN A 396 17.98 15.79 8.90
N THR A 397 16.73 15.47 8.60
CA THR A 397 15.71 15.22 9.62
C THR A 397 16.07 14.00 10.48
N PHE A 398 16.54 12.91 9.86
CA PHE A 398 17.05 11.74 10.58
C PHE A 398 18.17 12.13 11.57
N LEU A 399 19.19 12.87 11.11
CA LEU A 399 20.31 13.27 11.97
C LEU A 399 19.88 14.21 13.10
N LEU A 400 18.97 15.15 12.84
CA LEU A 400 18.43 16.05 13.87
C LEU A 400 17.59 15.30 14.91
N ALA A 401 16.80 14.31 14.48
CA ALA A 401 16.02 13.47 15.38
C ALA A 401 16.91 12.65 16.33
N LEU A 402 18.07 12.17 15.86
CA LEU A 402 19.06 11.52 16.74
C LEU A 402 19.56 12.47 17.83
N ASP A 403 19.85 13.73 17.50
CA ASP A 403 20.30 14.73 18.49
C ASP A 403 19.22 14.99 19.55
N LEU A 404 17.95 15.13 19.12
CA LEU A 404 16.81 15.34 20.02
C LEU A 404 16.56 14.16 20.98
N MET A 405 16.94 12.94 20.59
CA MET A 405 16.81 11.73 21.41
C MET A 405 18.06 11.42 22.25
N ASN A 406 18.98 12.39 22.40
CA ASN A 406 20.25 12.20 23.11
C ASN A 406 21.13 11.08 22.52
N LEU A 407 21.08 10.93 21.18
CA LEU A 407 21.89 10.01 20.38
C LEU A 407 22.87 10.74 19.45
N GLY A 408 23.27 11.99 19.76
CA GLY A 408 24.18 12.77 18.91
C GLY A 408 25.53 12.10 18.64
N HIS A 409 25.99 11.18 19.50
CA HIS A 409 27.18 10.36 19.26
C HIS A 409 27.02 9.35 18.11
N TYR A 410 25.78 8.94 17.79
CA TYR A 410 25.46 8.12 16.62
C TYR A 410 25.39 8.91 15.31
N ARG A 411 25.35 10.26 15.37
CA ARG A 411 25.18 11.11 14.20
C ARG A 411 26.26 10.89 13.14
N SER A 412 27.54 10.91 13.55
CA SER A 412 28.65 10.75 12.60
C SER A 412 28.75 9.31 12.06
N PRO A 413 28.70 8.25 12.90
CA PRO A 413 28.75 6.87 12.40
C PRO A 413 27.60 6.48 11.48
N LEU A 414 26.38 6.97 11.75
CA LEU A 414 25.20 6.57 10.97
C LEU A 414 25.01 7.39 9.70
N ARG A 415 25.59 8.59 9.59
CA ARG A 415 25.46 9.44 8.38
C ARG A 415 25.95 8.74 7.11
N SER A 416 27.02 7.96 7.18
CA SER A 416 27.53 7.20 6.02
C SER A 416 26.82 5.86 5.81
N LYS A 417 26.04 5.41 6.80
CA LYS A 417 25.33 4.11 6.78
C LYS A 417 23.83 4.26 6.53
N CYS A 418 23.32 5.49 6.42
CA CYS A 418 21.94 5.77 6.09
C CYS A 418 21.76 5.96 4.58
N GLU A 419 20.80 5.26 4.00
CA GLU A 419 20.45 5.30 2.58
C GLU A 419 18.97 5.65 2.41
N PHE A 420 18.69 6.82 1.83
CA PHE A 420 17.34 7.23 1.46
C PHE A 420 17.10 7.00 -0.02
N SER A 421 15.96 6.40 -0.36
CA SER A 421 15.53 6.15 -1.74
C SER A 421 14.05 6.46 -1.94
N ILE A 422 13.69 6.82 -3.17
CA ILE A 422 12.31 6.90 -3.66
C ILE A 422 12.27 6.15 -4.98
N GLN A 423 11.31 5.25 -5.14
CA GLN A 423 11.11 4.46 -6.36
C GLN A 423 9.68 4.63 -6.85
N ALA A 424 9.48 4.98 -8.12
CA ALA A 424 8.16 4.94 -8.73
C ALA A 424 7.89 3.53 -9.25
N VAL A 425 6.68 3.02 -9.04
CA VAL A 425 6.32 1.63 -9.36
C VAL A 425 4.98 1.62 -10.08
N ASN A 426 4.93 0.95 -11.23
CA ASN A 426 3.70 0.81 -12.00
C ASN A 426 2.74 -0.24 -11.40
N ASN A 427 1.57 -0.36 -12.00
CA ASN A 427 0.53 -1.30 -11.54
C ASN A 427 0.92 -2.78 -11.63
N GLN A 428 2.07 -3.12 -12.24
CA GLN A 428 2.58 -4.49 -12.31
C GLN A 428 3.76 -4.72 -11.36
N GLY A 429 4.12 -3.74 -10.53
CA GLY A 429 5.24 -3.86 -9.61
C GLY A 429 6.61 -3.60 -10.25
N ILE A 430 6.66 -3.06 -11.47
CA ILE A 430 7.90 -2.70 -12.18
C ILE A 430 8.35 -1.31 -11.76
N ILE A 431 9.64 -1.17 -11.43
CA ILE A 431 10.25 0.11 -11.04
C ILE A 431 10.49 0.94 -12.29
N ILE A 432 9.98 2.17 -12.29
CA ILE A 432 10.19 3.18 -13.32
C ILE A 432 11.11 4.28 -12.76
N PRO A 433 12.15 4.71 -13.50
CA PRO A 433 13.03 5.78 -13.06
C PRO A 433 12.27 7.07 -12.75
N LEU A 434 12.61 7.75 -11.66
CA LEU A 434 11.97 9.03 -11.29
C LEU A 434 12.21 10.17 -12.29
N ALA A 435 13.22 10.04 -13.15
CA ALA A 435 13.49 11.00 -14.22
C ALA A 435 12.52 10.85 -15.41
N ASP A 436 11.77 9.74 -15.46
CA ASP A 436 10.76 9.51 -16.48
C ASP A 436 9.51 10.37 -16.20
N GLU A 437 8.96 10.98 -17.24
CA GLU A 437 7.71 11.75 -17.16
C GLU A 437 6.54 10.87 -16.70
N ASP A 438 6.53 9.59 -17.07
CA ASP A 438 5.47 8.67 -16.69
C ASP A 438 5.48 8.34 -15.19
N SER A 439 6.63 8.48 -14.53
CA SER A 439 6.76 8.25 -13.08
C SER A 439 5.84 9.12 -12.23
N ARG A 440 5.43 10.30 -12.76
CA ARG A 440 4.51 11.24 -12.10
C ARG A 440 3.15 10.62 -11.80
N TYR A 441 2.70 9.66 -12.61
CA TYR A 441 1.39 9.04 -12.45
C TYR A 441 1.44 7.69 -11.73
N LEU A 442 2.55 7.37 -11.06
CA LEU A 442 2.73 6.06 -10.44
C LEU A 442 2.67 6.15 -8.92
N VAL A 443 2.48 5.03 -8.23
CA VAL A 443 2.72 4.98 -6.78
C VAL A 443 4.22 5.07 -6.54
N LYS A 444 4.62 5.79 -5.50
CA LYS A 444 6.03 5.86 -5.08
C LYS A 444 6.22 5.11 -3.77
N THR A 445 7.37 4.47 -3.60
CA THR A 445 7.81 3.94 -2.31
C THR A 445 9.03 4.72 -1.85
N ALA A 446 8.92 5.41 -0.71
CA ALA A 446 10.04 6.07 -0.05
C ALA A 446 10.59 5.16 1.05
N SER A 447 11.91 5.05 1.18
CA SER A 447 12.56 4.19 2.15
C SER A 447 13.78 4.86 2.77
N LEU A 448 14.03 4.60 4.06
CA LEU A 448 15.30 4.87 4.72
C LEU A 448 15.81 3.58 5.37
N ILE A 449 17.01 3.16 4.97
CA ILE A 449 17.73 2.02 5.56
C ILE A 449 18.92 2.57 6.32
N VAL A 450 19.12 2.14 7.56
CA VAL A 450 20.29 2.50 8.39
C VAL A 450 21.01 1.21 8.74
N ARG A 451 22.11 0.95 8.03
CA ARG A 451 22.82 -0.34 8.06
C ARG A 451 23.82 -0.44 9.21
N ASP A 452 24.10 -1.66 9.65
CA ASP A 452 25.22 -2.03 10.52
C ASP A 452 25.43 -1.04 11.69
N ILE A 453 24.38 -0.79 12.48
CA ILE A 453 24.37 0.17 13.58
C ILE A 453 25.39 -0.27 14.64
N PRO A 454 26.44 0.52 14.95
CA PRO A 454 27.47 0.11 15.89
C PRO A 454 26.95 0.12 17.35
N ASP A 455 27.36 -0.84 18.15
CA ASP A 455 27.21 -0.77 19.60
C ASP A 455 28.29 0.15 20.19
N LEU A 456 27.94 1.41 20.40
CA LEU A 456 28.85 2.42 20.96
C LEU A 456 28.93 2.37 22.50
N GLN A 457 28.11 1.56 23.16
CA GLN A 457 28.04 1.51 24.63
C GLN A 457 28.81 0.32 25.19
N GLU A 458 28.51 -0.89 24.72
CA GLU A 458 29.11 -2.12 25.23
C GLU A 458 30.20 -2.67 24.30
N ASN A 459 30.40 -2.04 23.12
CA ASN A 459 31.40 -2.41 22.11
C ASN A 459 31.31 -3.89 21.71
N LYS A 460 30.09 -4.45 21.68
CA LYS A 460 29.84 -5.87 21.38
C LYS A 460 29.77 -6.20 19.89
N GLY A 461 29.93 -5.20 19.03
CA GLY A 461 29.84 -5.31 17.57
C GLY A 461 28.87 -4.29 17.00
N ASP A 462 28.01 -4.74 16.10
CA ASP A 462 26.87 -3.98 15.59
C ASP A 462 25.55 -4.62 16.07
N PHE A 463 24.50 -3.81 16.15
CA PHE A 463 23.14 -4.24 16.45
C PHE A 463 22.42 -4.83 15.23
N GLY A 464 22.91 -4.61 14.01
CA GLY A 464 22.21 -4.92 12.76
C GLY A 464 21.69 -3.67 12.05
N THR A 465 20.61 -3.80 11.28
CA THR A 465 20.03 -2.75 10.43
C THR A 465 18.62 -2.40 10.88
N VAL A 466 18.24 -1.12 10.74
CA VAL A 466 16.82 -0.73 10.75
C VAL A 466 16.37 -0.24 9.39
N VAL A 467 15.12 -0.52 9.04
CA VAL A 467 14.48 -0.09 7.79
C VAL A 467 13.06 0.40 8.05
N TYR A 468 12.70 1.48 7.36
CA TYR A 468 11.34 1.96 7.27
C TYR A 468 11.02 2.40 5.85
N SER A 469 9.86 2.01 5.33
CA SER A 469 9.39 2.48 4.03
C SER A 469 7.88 2.63 3.95
N GLU A 470 7.39 3.49 3.06
CA GLU A 470 5.97 3.71 2.82
C GLU A 470 5.69 3.84 1.32
N SER A 471 4.61 3.20 0.86
CA SER A 471 4.01 3.50 -0.44
C SER A 471 3.08 4.70 -0.31
N PHE A 472 3.23 5.68 -1.20
CA PHE A 472 2.46 6.92 -1.19
C PHE A 472 2.08 7.37 -2.60
N LEU A 473 1.02 8.17 -2.64
CA LEU A 473 0.58 8.94 -3.79
C LEU A 473 0.76 10.42 -3.50
N GLU A 474 1.08 11.17 -4.54
CA GLU A 474 1.20 12.61 -4.53
C GLU A 474 0.29 13.20 -5.61
N SER A 475 -0.19 14.40 -5.36
CA SER A 475 -0.93 15.18 -6.34
C SER A 475 -0.41 16.60 -6.30
N SER A 476 -0.27 17.21 -7.47
CA SER A 476 0.25 18.56 -7.62
C SER A 476 -0.54 19.26 -8.73
N ILE A 477 -1.10 20.42 -8.42
CA ILE A 477 -1.86 21.24 -9.36
C ILE A 477 -1.18 22.60 -9.46
N ASN A 478 -0.88 23.02 -10.68
CA ASN A 478 -0.37 24.35 -10.95
C ASN A 478 -1.53 25.36 -10.91
N ILE A 479 -1.39 26.36 -10.04
CA ILE A 479 -2.33 27.47 -9.87
C ILE A 479 -1.67 28.73 -10.40
N GLN A 480 -2.26 29.32 -11.44
CA GLN A 480 -1.87 30.64 -11.92
C GLN A 480 -2.50 31.70 -11.01
N GLN A 481 -1.65 32.49 -10.36
CA GLN A 481 -2.03 33.59 -9.49
C GLN A 481 -2.41 34.83 -10.30
N SER A 482 -3.10 35.77 -9.64
CA SER A 482 -3.58 37.01 -10.26
C SER A 482 -2.48 37.92 -10.83
N ASP A 483 -1.24 37.79 -10.34
CA ASP A 483 -0.05 38.51 -10.82
C ASP A 483 0.65 37.80 -11.98
N GLY A 484 0.08 36.68 -12.46
CA GLY A 484 0.64 35.86 -13.53
C GLY A 484 1.68 34.83 -13.06
N THR A 485 2.04 34.80 -11.77
CA THR A 485 2.95 33.77 -11.23
C THR A 485 2.25 32.41 -11.18
N VAL A 486 3.02 31.33 -11.32
CA VAL A 486 2.49 29.96 -11.20
C VAL A 486 3.00 29.38 -9.89
N SER A 487 2.07 29.12 -8.97
CA SER A 487 2.32 28.37 -7.73
C SER A 487 1.85 26.93 -7.90
N SER A 488 2.38 26.00 -7.11
CA SER A 488 1.86 24.64 -7.05
C SER A 488 1.13 24.43 -5.72
N ASP A 489 -0.07 23.86 -5.78
CA ASP A 489 -0.75 23.29 -4.62
C ASP A 489 -0.58 21.77 -4.67
N SER A 490 0.04 21.20 -3.64
CA SER A 490 0.35 19.78 -3.61
C SER A 490 -0.07 19.10 -2.31
N CYS A 491 -0.46 17.85 -2.45
CA CYS A 491 -0.85 16.99 -1.35
C CYS A 491 -0.31 15.58 -1.57
N TYR A 492 -0.36 14.76 -0.52
CA TYR A 492 0.02 13.36 -0.60
C TYR A 492 -0.80 12.52 0.36
N THR A 493 -0.91 11.23 0.02
CA THR A 493 -1.57 10.21 0.83
C THR A 493 -0.63 9.02 0.94
N ILE A 494 -0.39 8.56 2.16
CA ILE A 494 0.37 7.33 2.40
C ILE A 494 -0.62 6.16 2.35
N LEU A 495 -0.44 5.26 1.39
CA LEU A 495 -1.31 4.11 1.18
C LEU A 495 -1.12 3.04 2.26
N THR A 496 0.11 2.88 2.75
CA THR A 496 0.49 1.85 3.72
C THR A 496 0.45 2.33 5.18
N ALA A 497 -0.22 3.46 5.45
CA ALA A 497 -0.28 4.09 6.77
C ALA A 497 -1.01 3.27 7.83
N ASN A 498 -1.93 2.38 7.41
CA ASN A 498 -2.67 1.50 8.31
C ASN A 498 -1.80 0.36 8.87
N VAL A 499 -0.66 0.06 8.24
CA VAL A 499 0.31 -0.89 8.80
C VAL A 499 1.02 -0.22 9.96
N PRO A 500 0.91 -0.74 11.20
CA PRO A 500 1.53 -0.15 12.39
C PRO A 500 2.99 0.20 12.15
N ARG A 501 3.41 1.41 12.54
CA ARG A 501 4.82 1.80 12.39
C ARG A 501 5.68 1.13 13.43
N TYR A 502 5.13 0.79 14.59
CA TYR A 502 5.85 0.16 15.69
C TYR A 502 5.05 -1.03 16.20
N ALA A 503 5.75 -2.10 16.53
CA ALA A 503 5.22 -3.24 17.26
C ALA A 503 6.37 -3.87 18.05
N CYS A 504 6.02 -4.51 19.16
CA CYS A 504 6.96 -5.27 19.95
C CYS A 504 6.29 -6.49 20.60
N TRP A 505 7.09 -7.46 21.02
CA TRP A 505 6.61 -8.61 21.78
C TRP A 505 7.40 -8.78 23.07
N LEU A 506 6.71 -9.13 24.15
CA LEU A 506 7.31 -9.30 25.48
C LEU A 506 8.25 -10.50 25.50
N MET A 507 9.49 -10.29 25.97
CA MET A 507 10.43 -11.37 26.27
C MET A 507 10.27 -11.83 27.72
N GLU A 508 10.90 -12.94 28.09
CA GLU A 508 10.76 -13.53 29.43
C GLU A 508 11.05 -12.52 30.56
N SER A 509 12.06 -11.65 30.39
CA SER A 509 12.37 -10.61 31.37
C SER A 509 11.28 -9.55 31.48
N ASP A 510 10.69 -9.13 30.36
CA ASP A 510 9.63 -8.11 30.33
C ASP A 510 8.35 -8.64 30.98
N VAL A 511 8.01 -9.91 30.73
CA VAL A 511 6.87 -10.57 31.37
C VAL A 511 7.04 -10.60 32.88
N LYS A 512 8.21 -11.04 33.38
CA LYS A 512 8.49 -11.07 34.83
C LYS A 512 8.35 -9.69 35.48
N GLN A 513 8.88 -8.65 34.84
CA GLN A 513 8.76 -7.28 35.35
C GLN A 513 7.33 -6.76 35.31
N SER A 514 6.59 -7.05 34.24
CA SER A 514 5.18 -6.69 34.09
C SER A 514 4.30 -7.38 35.14
N GLU A 515 4.50 -8.68 35.36
CA GLU A 515 3.80 -9.45 36.40
C GLU A 515 4.13 -8.93 37.81
N GLN A 516 5.40 -8.60 38.07
CA GLN A 516 5.81 -7.99 39.33
C GLN A 516 5.11 -6.64 39.56
N ALA A 517 5.06 -5.79 38.53
CA ALA A 517 4.38 -4.50 38.59
C ALA A 517 2.88 -4.66 38.87
N LEU A 518 2.23 -5.61 38.19
CA LEU A 518 0.83 -5.95 38.37
C LEU A 518 0.53 -6.45 39.78
N HIS A 519 1.39 -7.32 40.31
CA HIS A 519 1.25 -7.88 41.67
C HIS A 519 1.39 -6.78 42.72
N LEU A 520 2.40 -5.92 42.60
CA LEU A 520 2.63 -4.82 43.54
C LEU A 520 1.52 -3.75 43.47
N ALA A 521 1.01 -3.43 42.28
CA ALA A 521 -0.08 -2.46 42.11
C ALA A 521 -1.41 -2.95 42.70
N LYS A 522 -1.63 -4.28 42.75
CA LYS A 522 -2.86 -4.90 43.27
C LYS A 522 -2.76 -5.36 44.73
N ASN A 523 -1.64 -5.11 45.40
CA ASN A 523 -1.50 -5.49 46.80
C ASN A 523 -2.34 -4.58 47.70
N GLU A 524 -3.33 -5.14 48.39
CA GLU A 524 -4.33 -4.37 49.17
C GLU A 524 -3.71 -3.62 50.36
N ASP A 525 -2.61 -4.14 50.93
CA ASP A 525 -2.00 -3.58 52.15
C ASP A 525 -0.86 -2.58 51.87
N SER A 526 -0.33 -2.51 50.64
CA SER A 526 0.89 -1.74 50.35
C SER A 526 1.02 -1.23 48.90
N SER A 527 -0.09 -1.06 48.16
CA SER A 527 -0.01 -0.57 46.77
C SER A 527 0.52 0.86 46.71
N TYR A 528 1.56 1.07 45.91
CA TYR A 528 2.11 2.40 45.63
C TYR A 528 1.20 3.25 44.74
N LEU A 529 0.13 2.67 44.16
CA LEU A 529 -0.94 3.40 43.47
C LEU A 529 -2.15 3.67 44.37
N GLY A 530 -2.12 3.24 45.63
CA GLY A 530 -3.24 3.35 46.55
C GLY A 530 -4.37 2.33 46.26
N GLY A 531 -5.59 2.64 46.73
CA GLY A 531 -6.74 1.75 46.62
C GLY A 531 -7.34 1.71 45.21
N SER A 532 -7.73 0.53 44.74
CA SER A 532 -8.38 0.36 43.44
C SER A 532 -9.76 1.03 43.40
N LEU A 533 -9.98 1.96 42.46
CA LEU A 533 -11.24 2.70 42.31
C LEU A 533 -12.16 2.02 41.28
N THR A 534 -11.59 1.47 40.21
CA THR A 534 -12.33 0.83 39.13
C THR A 534 -11.86 -0.60 38.90
N VAL A 535 -12.73 -1.42 38.30
CA VAL A 535 -12.31 -2.72 37.75
C VAL A 535 -11.60 -2.48 36.42
N ALA A 536 -10.63 -3.34 36.09
CA ALA A 536 -9.96 -3.33 34.80
C ALA A 536 -10.98 -3.47 33.65
N ASP A 537 -10.94 -2.56 32.69
CA ASP A 537 -11.83 -2.57 31.52
C ASP A 537 -11.13 -1.97 30.30
N ALA A 538 -11.69 -2.20 29.11
CA ALA A 538 -11.07 -1.81 27.85
C ALA A 538 -10.95 -0.29 27.72
N ALA A 539 -9.80 0.14 27.20
CA ALA A 539 -9.51 1.51 26.80
C ALA A 539 -8.43 1.52 25.71
N TYR A 540 -8.43 2.57 24.89
CA TYR A 540 -7.35 2.82 23.94
C TYR A 540 -6.38 3.82 24.53
N VAL A 541 -5.07 3.64 24.33
CA VAL A 541 -4.04 4.63 24.64
C VAL A 541 -3.39 5.12 23.36
N PHE A 542 -3.10 6.42 23.28
CA PHE A 542 -2.24 6.98 22.24
C PHE A 542 -1.54 8.26 22.70
N SER A 543 -0.52 8.67 21.96
CA SER A 543 0.16 9.96 22.10
C SER A 543 0.27 10.66 20.75
N SER A 544 0.77 11.90 20.72
CA SER A 544 1.05 12.62 19.47
C SER A 544 2.32 12.14 18.75
N GLY A 545 2.96 11.07 19.23
CA GLY A 545 4.22 10.55 18.68
C GLY A 545 4.05 9.89 17.31
N HIS A 546 5.08 10.00 16.45
CA HIS A 546 5.02 9.46 15.07
C HIS A 546 4.94 7.93 15.00
N LEU A 547 5.40 7.24 16.03
CA LEU A 547 5.36 5.78 16.15
C LEU A 547 4.04 5.25 16.71
N CYS A 548 3.24 6.12 17.34
CA CYS A 548 2.04 5.71 18.06
C CYS A 548 0.87 5.48 17.10
N SER A 549 0.24 4.31 17.23
CA SER A 549 -1.14 4.05 16.81
C SER A 549 -2.05 3.99 18.06
N PRO A 550 -3.37 4.10 17.92
CA PRO A 550 -4.29 3.79 19.02
C PRO A 550 -4.18 2.32 19.42
N GLU A 551 -3.70 2.06 20.64
CA GLU A 551 -3.46 0.70 21.14
C GLU A 551 -4.52 0.30 22.17
N GLU A 552 -5.14 -0.87 22.00
CA GLU A 552 -6.18 -1.37 22.90
C GLU A 552 -5.59 -2.13 24.08
N GLY A 553 -5.97 -1.74 25.30
CA GLY A 553 -5.56 -2.45 26.51
C GLY A 553 -6.58 -2.32 27.63
N LYS A 554 -6.16 -2.73 28.84
CA LYS A 554 -7.01 -2.68 30.04
C LYS A 554 -6.51 -1.59 30.97
N ILE A 555 -7.39 -0.64 31.29
CA ILE A 555 -7.11 0.44 32.23
C ILE A 555 -7.75 0.17 33.59
N THR A 556 -7.02 0.47 34.65
CA THR A 556 -7.49 0.44 36.04
C THR A 556 -7.10 1.75 36.73
N PHE A 557 -8.07 2.44 37.32
CA PHE A 557 -7.82 3.65 38.11
C PHE A 557 -7.67 3.31 39.59
N PHE A 558 -6.71 3.94 40.23
CA PHE A 558 -6.44 3.86 41.67
C PHE A 558 -6.46 5.26 42.29
N SER A 559 -6.48 5.34 43.62
CA SER A 559 -6.54 6.62 44.34
C SER A 559 -5.30 7.51 44.16
N GLU A 560 -4.13 6.91 43.96
CA GLU A 560 -2.86 7.61 43.76
C GLU A 560 -2.24 7.32 42.38
N GLY A 561 -3.05 6.95 41.38
CA GLY A 561 -2.55 6.80 40.01
C GLY A 561 -3.42 5.91 39.10
N LEU A 562 -2.82 5.45 38.00
CA LEU A 562 -3.48 4.53 37.06
C LEU A 562 -2.51 3.47 36.55
N LEU A 563 -3.08 2.33 36.17
CA LEU A 563 -2.38 1.20 35.56
C LEU A 563 -3.03 0.90 34.21
N PHE A 564 -2.22 0.85 33.17
CA PHE A 564 -2.62 0.37 31.86
C PHE A 564 -1.86 -0.92 31.54
N VAL A 565 -2.58 -1.95 31.09
CA VAL A 565 -1.98 -3.25 30.72
C VAL A 565 -2.24 -3.49 29.24
N HIS A 566 -1.15 -3.60 28.48
CA HIS A 566 -1.15 -3.92 27.06
C HIS A 566 -0.58 -5.32 26.82
N SER A 567 -1.05 -6.03 25.80
CA SER A 567 -0.51 -7.36 25.45
C SER A 567 0.96 -7.29 25.02
N GLN A 568 1.34 -6.23 24.29
CA GLN A 568 2.68 -6.07 23.73
C GLN A 568 3.63 -5.21 24.58
N PHE A 569 3.10 -4.23 25.34
CA PHE A 569 3.92 -3.38 26.22
C PHE A 569 3.97 -3.90 27.66
N GLY A 570 3.10 -4.83 28.04
CA GLY A 570 2.94 -5.20 29.44
C GLY A 570 2.35 -4.07 30.27
N CYS A 571 2.79 -3.93 31.52
CA CYS A 571 2.29 -2.91 32.43
C CYS A 571 2.91 -1.53 32.16
N VAL A 572 2.06 -0.51 32.14
CA VAL A 572 2.43 0.90 32.10
C VAL A 572 1.79 1.55 33.32
N THR A 573 2.62 1.97 34.27
CA THR A 573 2.17 2.47 35.56
C THR A 573 2.41 3.97 35.68
N LEU A 574 1.36 4.73 35.99
CA LEU A 574 1.43 6.17 36.20
C LEU A 574 1.03 6.47 37.64
N SER A 575 2.02 6.76 38.49
CA SER A 575 1.79 7.33 39.82
C SER A 575 1.27 8.76 39.71
N LYS A 576 0.52 9.23 40.69
CA LYS A 576 0.14 10.63 40.85
C LYS A 576 1.35 11.57 40.84
N ASP A 577 2.49 11.14 41.37
CA ASP A 577 3.73 11.93 41.35
C ASP A 577 4.25 12.18 39.93
N HIS A 578 3.92 11.29 38.99
CA HIS A 578 4.27 11.44 37.58
C HIS A 578 3.19 12.17 36.76
N ILE A 579 2.02 12.47 37.35
CA ILE A 579 0.89 13.07 36.65
C ILE A 579 0.84 14.56 37.02
N ARG A 580 1.12 15.42 36.04
CA ARG A 580 1.02 16.87 36.20
C ARG A 580 -0.43 17.33 36.20
N LYS A 581 -1.23 16.81 35.26
CA LYS A 581 -2.61 17.25 35.06
C LYS A 581 -3.44 16.20 34.35
N ILE A 582 -4.70 16.09 34.76
CA ILE A 582 -5.70 15.26 34.10
C ILE A 582 -6.82 16.16 33.57
N SER A 583 -7.11 16.08 32.27
CA SER A 583 -8.24 16.77 31.64
C SER A 583 -9.18 15.76 31.00
N VAL A 584 -10.49 16.01 31.06
CA VAL A 584 -11.51 15.09 30.54
C VAL A 584 -12.36 15.79 29.50
N TYR A 585 -12.52 15.17 28.35
CA TYR A 585 -13.46 15.58 27.32
C TYR A 585 -14.50 14.48 27.12
N ALA A 586 -15.75 14.77 27.46
CA ALA A 586 -16.89 13.88 27.24
C ALA A 586 -18.12 14.75 26.92
N PRO A 587 -18.37 15.03 25.63
CA PRO A 587 -19.42 15.96 25.22
C PRO A 587 -20.83 15.41 25.46
N ASP A 588 -21.02 14.08 25.44
CA ASP A 588 -22.27 13.42 25.81
C ASP A 588 -22.03 11.97 26.33
N THR A 589 -23.10 11.27 26.73
CA THR A 589 -23.02 9.88 27.25
C THR A 589 -22.87 8.80 26.17
N CYS A 590 -22.95 9.18 24.89
CA CYS A 590 -22.89 8.26 23.74
C CYS A 590 -21.56 8.36 22.98
N SER A 591 -20.75 9.39 23.29
CA SER A 591 -19.44 9.64 22.73
C SER A 591 -18.34 8.97 23.56
N VAL A 592 -17.22 8.73 22.90
CA VAL A 592 -15.99 8.24 23.53
C VAL A 592 -15.55 9.27 24.57
N GLY A 593 -15.35 8.82 25.81
CA GLY A 593 -14.78 9.67 26.85
C GLY A 593 -13.28 9.75 26.67
N THR A 594 -12.73 10.94 26.51
CA THR A 594 -11.30 11.14 26.29
C THR A 594 -10.66 11.71 27.55
N LEU A 595 -9.61 11.04 28.04
CA LEU A 595 -8.81 11.44 29.19
C LEU A 595 -7.43 11.87 28.70
N PHE A 596 -7.08 13.13 28.92
CA PHE A 596 -5.74 13.68 28.67
C PHE A 596 -4.95 13.64 29.97
N VAL A 597 -3.83 12.93 29.98
CA VAL A 597 -2.94 12.79 31.13
C VAL A 597 -1.61 13.42 30.76
N GLU A 598 -1.38 14.65 31.23
CA GLU A 598 -0.10 15.35 31.12
C GLU A 598 0.84 14.78 32.19
N TYR A 599 2.04 14.35 31.79
CA TYR A 599 2.98 13.66 32.67
C TYR A 599 4.31 14.41 32.84
N GLU A 600 5.01 14.10 33.93
CA GLU A 600 6.35 14.61 34.22
C GLU A 600 7.45 13.80 33.50
N THR A 601 8.59 14.42 33.20
CA THR A 601 9.66 13.81 32.41
C THR A 601 10.35 12.62 33.09
N ASP A 602 10.22 12.51 34.41
CA ASP A 602 10.70 11.35 35.19
C ASP A 602 9.87 10.08 34.94
N LEU A 603 8.72 10.18 34.26
CA LEU A 603 7.96 9.03 33.78
C LEU A 603 8.61 8.35 32.56
N LEU A 604 9.43 9.05 31.77
CA LEU A 604 9.96 8.54 30.50
C LEU A 604 10.68 7.17 30.60
N PRO A 605 11.47 6.88 31.67
CA PRO A 605 12.03 5.55 31.90
C PRO A 605 11.02 4.41 32.06
N HIS A 606 9.80 4.77 32.46
CA HIS A 606 8.70 3.87 32.80
C HIS A 606 7.58 3.87 31.77
N LEU A 607 7.71 4.66 30.71
CA LEU A 607 6.75 4.79 29.62
C LEU A 607 7.33 4.14 28.35
N PRO A 608 6.58 3.27 27.65
CA PRO A 608 6.99 2.75 26.35
C PRO A 608 7.38 3.89 25.42
N PHE A 609 8.54 3.78 24.78
CA PHE A 609 9.07 4.79 23.87
C PHE A 609 8.10 5.22 22.75
N PRO A 610 7.28 4.33 22.14
CA PRO A 610 6.27 4.75 21.15
C PRO A 610 5.24 5.74 21.69
N LEU A 611 4.99 5.73 23.01
CA LEU A 611 4.07 6.63 23.69
C LEU A 611 4.72 7.96 24.11
N HIS A 612 6.03 8.12 23.90
CA HIS A 612 6.72 9.38 24.15
C HIS A 612 6.24 10.44 23.15
N SER A 613 6.04 11.66 23.63
CA SER A 613 5.59 12.78 22.81
C SER A 613 6.20 14.09 23.29
N SER A 614 6.32 15.06 22.38
CA SER A 614 6.87 16.38 22.71
C SER A 614 5.96 17.21 23.60
N ASP A 615 4.66 16.92 23.58
CA ASP A 615 3.63 17.56 24.42
C ASP A 615 3.49 16.91 25.81
N GLN A 616 4.20 15.81 26.07
CA GLN A 616 4.15 15.05 27.33
C GLN A 616 2.72 14.68 27.73
N CYS A 617 1.89 14.31 26.76
CA CYS A 617 0.48 13.98 26.98
C CYS A 617 0.15 12.57 26.48
N LEU A 618 -0.45 11.76 27.35
CA LEU A 618 -1.15 10.54 26.96
C LEU A 618 -2.63 10.80 26.82
N VAL A 619 -3.24 10.16 25.84
CA VAL A 619 -4.68 10.19 25.63
C VAL A 619 -5.25 8.79 25.82
N PHE A 620 -6.13 8.63 26.80
CA PHE A 620 -6.90 7.41 26.98
C PHE A 620 -8.34 7.62 26.49
N ALA A 621 -8.78 6.78 25.56
CA ALA A 621 -10.13 6.76 25.03
C ALA A 621 -10.94 5.63 25.68
N LEU A 622 -11.95 6.01 26.46
CA LEU A 622 -12.88 5.14 27.16
C LEU A 622 -14.13 4.94 26.30
N GLN A 623 -14.44 3.68 25.98
CA GLN A 623 -15.58 3.35 25.13
C GLN A 623 -16.92 3.78 25.76
N PRO A 624 -17.88 4.29 24.97
CA PRO A 624 -19.18 4.69 25.49
C PRO A 624 -19.87 3.52 26.20
N ARG A 625 -20.51 3.81 27.33
CA ARG A 625 -21.27 2.82 28.15
C ARG A 625 -20.45 1.66 28.72
N SER A 626 -19.14 1.63 28.53
CA SER A 626 -18.24 0.64 29.15
C SER A 626 -18.28 0.73 30.68
N LYS A 627 -17.76 -0.29 31.36
CA LYS A 627 -17.64 -0.27 32.82
C LYS A 627 -16.60 0.78 33.25
N SER A 628 -15.50 0.93 32.52
CA SER A 628 -14.49 1.98 32.73
C SER A 628 -15.09 3.37 32.65
N TYR A 629 -15.86 3.67 31.61
CA TYR A 629 -16.51 4.97 31.42
C TYR A 629 -17.44 5.29 32.60
N LYS A 630 -18.35 4.37 32.94
CA LYS A 630 -19.30 4.57 34.05
C LYS A 630 -18.58 4.70 35.39
N ALA A 631 -17.59 3.85 35.65
CA ALA A 631 -16.85 3.84 36.91
C ALA A 631 -15.98 5.08 37.07
N PHE A 632 -15.37 5.58 35.99
CA PHE A 632 -14.61 6.83 36.00
C PHE A 632 -15.50 8.01 36.41
N PHE A 633 -16.65 8.20 35.76
CA PHE A 633 -17.55 9.31 36.10
C PHE A 633 -18.21 9.16 37.48
N ALA A 634 -18.44 7.94 37.95
CA ALA A 634 -19.08 7.70 39.26
C ALA A 634 -18.12 7.82 40.44
N LYS A 635 -16.88 7.30 40.31
CA LYS A 635 -15.94 7.13 41.42
C LYS A 635 -14.69 8.00 41.33
N VAL A 636 -14.18 8.23 40.12
CA VAL A 636 -12.94 8.99 39.93
C VAL A 636 -13.24 10.49 39.87
N ARG A 637 -14.25 10.91 39.08
CA ARG A 637 -14.64 12.32 38.99
C ARG A 637 -15.23 12.88 40.28
N SER A 638 -15.90 12.04 41.08
CA SER A 638 -16.47 12.46 42.36
C SER A 638 -15.40 12.74 43.42
N GLN A 639 -14.30 11.99 43.41
CA GLN A 639 -13.14 12.20 44.28
C GLN A 639 -12.18 13.28 43.74
N ALA A 640 -12.07 13.43 42.41
CA ALA A 640 -11.25 14.47 41.78
C ALA A 640 -11.81 15.90 41.88
N ARG A 641 -13.00 16.10 42.48
CA ARG A 641 -13.48 17.45 42.83
C ARG A 641 -12.77 18.06 44.05
N ASP A 642 -12.05 17.24 44.81
CA ASP A 642 -11.25 17.64 45.97
C ASP A 642 -9.72 17.65 45.66
N LEU A 643 -9.33 17.56 44.37
CA LEU A 643 -7.95 17.66 43.86
C LEU A 643 -7.69 19.01 43.17
#